data_AF-A8PTA9-F1
#
_entry.id   AF-A8PTA9-F1
#
_cell.length_a   1.000
_cell.length_b   1.000
_cell.length_c   1.000
_cell.angle_alpha   90.00
_cell.angle_beta   90.00
_cell.angle_gamma   90.00
#
_symmetry.space_group_name_H-M   'P 1'
#
loop_
_entity.id
_entity.type
_entity.pdbx_description
1 polymer ?
#
loop_
_entity_poly.entity_id
_entity_poly.type
_entity_poly.pdbx_seq_one_letter_code
_entity_poly.pdbx_strand_id
1 'polypeptide(L)'
;MSNMGAEIGATTSAFPYTPAMGRYLEATGRAAVARAASQASDSGLLSADAGAEYDKIIDIDLSKLEPSLNGPFTPDLNVKLSDFVERARREDRSHPRELSAALIGSCTNSSYADMSRCADLARQAGKRGMKVKVPFDVTPGSEQVRATVERDGIEETLTNAGARVLANACGPCIGQWKRTDKQGETNVILTSFNRNFRGRNDGNANTLNFLAAPEIVTAFAFAGRLDFNPMTDSLEAPDGSTFRFEPPAEKELPENGYALGDKTYMPEPMPMPQPDVQVMINLESERLETLQPFDSYFAAEDVARGSFELPPMRCLLRIRGKCTTDHISAAGPWLKYKGHLSNIAENTLIGATNDETGTVNEARDYVRPSSASESPNDTIPAIAKRFKARGQPWILVADHNYGEGSAREHAALQLRLFGCAVVLARSIARIAETNLRKQGVLTLLFENEHDYEKIGSGDLVETLNLTELMRPGADIAAVQVRVLVTKFHDDGSVREQFELPTRHSLSKTHLDWIRAGSALNNIRANATVAQAAASGAPFSTSSSQRTPSPLSSSSTSTDIPSGARRFSTAALRRASAPAASSSGNDPRYEQLRQLLFPAPATNKKQTGPKTLADAIGHGKASAEVYETISRAWHLHERRQKAAFAASLATKRARFDEALADLRKTDTALWKRANEYVGPTKRNMEELHRLRRMGLAQQGAGAGGASADGEAPGSRMLAKRRARLMARTRLATLFPRELRAPTMTPPAKGWPAYRPDEE
;
A
#
# COMPACT_ATOMS: atom_id res chain seq x y z
N MET A 1 6.15 16.62 -3.16
CA MET A 1 4.90 16.84 -3.94
C MET A 1 3.85 15.77 -3.69
N SER A 2 4.03 14.51 -4.11
CA SER A 2 2.96 13.49 -3.98
C SER A 2 2.42 13.29 -2.56
N ASN A 3 3.28 13.37 -1.54
CA ASN A 3 2.86 13.27 -0.14
C ASN A 3 1.78 14.32 0.23
N MET A 4 2.00 15.59 -0.11
CA MET A 4 1.06 16.68 0.19
C MET A 4 -0.16 16.71 -0.73
N GLY A 5 -0.21 15.89 -1.78
CA GLY A 5 -1.44 15.67 -2.55
C GLY A 5 -2.60 15.14 -1.68
N ALA A 6 -2.29 14.51 -0.55
CA ALA A 6 -3.29 14.10 0.43
C ALA A 6 -4.07 15.29 1.03
N GLU A 7 -3.44 16.47 1.13
CA GLU A 7 -4.04 17.64 1.80
C GLU A 7 -5.04 18.40 0.92
N ILE A 8 -5.03 18.16 -0.39
CA ILE A 8 -6.07 18.63 -1.32
C ILE A 8 -7.17 17.56 -1.52
N GLY A 9 -7.14 16.46 -0.77
CA GLY A 9 -8.11 15.38 -0.87
C GLY A 9 -7.92 14.44 -2.07
N ALA A 10 -6.78 14.49 -2.75
CA ALA A 10 -6.53 13.59 -3.89
C ALA A 10 -6.49 12.13 -3.43
N THR A 11 -6.99 11.22 -4.26
CA THR A 11 -6.89 9.77 -4.00
C THR A 11 -5.43 9.33 -3.89
N THR A 12 -4.60 9.83 -4.80
CA THR A 12 -3.15 9.67 -4.82
C THR A 12 -2.56 10.74 -5.76
N SER A 13 -1.23 10.83 -5.82
CA SER A 13 -0.52 11.65 -6.78
C SER A 13 0.70 10.90 -7.29
N ALA A 14 0.88 10.84 -8.60
CA ALA A 14 1.95 10.07 -9.24
C ALA A 14 2.75 10.93 -10.21
N PHE A 15 3.99 10.53 -10.42
CA PHE A 15 4.86 11.06 -11.46
C PHE A 15 5.19 9.94 -12.44
N PRO A 16 5.33 10.21 -13.75
CA PRO A 16 5.83 9.23 -14.69
C PRO A 16 7.26 8.82 -14.30
N TYR A 17 7.68 7.63 -14.72
CA TYR A 17 9.05 7.20 -14.46
C TYR A 17 10.06 8.15 -15.11
N THR A 18 11.12 8.49 -14.37
CA THR A 18 12.21 9.34 -14.87
C THR A 18 13.58 8.74 -14.51
N PRO A 19 14.67 9.14 -15.19
CA PRO A 19 16.01 8.70 -14.84
C PRO A 19 16.42 8.99 -13.38
N ALA A 20 15.87 10.04 -12.76
CA ALA A 20 16.10 10.33 -11.34
C ALA A 20 15.56 9.23 -10.42
N MET A 21 14.38 8.67 -10.73
CA MET A 21 13.84 7.51 -10.02
C MET A 21 14.75 6.29 -10.19
N GLY A 22 15.34 6.10 -11.39
CA GLY A 22 16.35 5.08 -11.66
C GLY A 22 17.59 5.22 -10.76
N ARG A 23 18.18 6.42 -10.69
CA ARG A 23 19.33 6.70 -9.81
C ARG A 23 19.01 6.40 -8.34
N TYR A 24 17.83 6.79 -7.87
CA TYR A 24 17.39 6.50 -6.50
C TYR A 24 17.23 4.99 -6.24
N LEU A 25 16.61 4.26 -7.17
CA LEU A 25 16.49 2.79 -7.08
C LEU A 25 17.87 2.13 -7.02
N GLU A 26 18.82 2.57 -7.83
CA GLU A 26 20.20 2.05 -7.79
C GLU A 26 20.91 2.36 -6.48
N ALA A 27 20.86 3.61 -6.01
CA ALA A 27 21.47 4.03 -4.74
C ALA A 27 20.91 3.28 -3.52
N THR A 28 19.68 2.78 -3.61
CA THR A 28 19.01 1.97 -2.58
C THR A 28 19.12 0.47 -2.82
N GLY A 29 20.06 0.02 -3.64
CA GLY A 29 20.37 -1.40 -3.85
C GLY A 29 19.38 -2.14 -4.76
N ARG A 30 18.54 -1.43 -5.51
CA ARG A 30 17.46 -1.98 -6.35
C ARG A 30 17.73 -1.81 -7.85
N ALA A 31 18.99 -1.92 -8.27
CA ALA A 31 19.40 -1.75 -9.68
C ALA A 31 18.67 -2.69 -10.65
N ALA A 32 18.30 -3.90 -10.23
CA ALA A 32 17.49 -4.80 -11.05
C ALA A 32 16.09 -4.23 -11.34
N VAL A 33 15.48 -3.56 -10.35
CA VAL A 33 14.19 -2.87 -10.51
C VAL A 33 14.36 -1.65 -11.41
N ALA A 34 15.45 -0.88 -11.24
CA ALA A 34 15.75 0.28 -12.09
C ALA A 34 15.82 -0.11 -13.58
N ARG A 35 16.57 -1.18 -13.91
CA ARG A 35 16.66 -1.69 -15.29
C ARG A 35 15.32 -2.17 -15.83
N ALA A 36 14.54 -2.90 -15.03
CA ALA A 36 13.21 -3.36 -15.45
C ALA A 36 12.23 -2.20 -15.66
N ALA A 37 12.26 -1.19 -14.78
CA ALA A 37 11.45 0.01 -14.90
C ALA A 37 11.85 0.84 -16.14
N SER A 38 13.14 0.99 -16.42
CA SER A 38 13.61 1.64 -17.64
C SER A 38 13.08 0.94 -18.88
N GLN A 39 13.22 -0.39 -18.97
CA GLN A 39 12.69 -1.16 -20.11
C GLN A 39 11.16 -1.04 -20.27
N ALA A 40 10.43 -1.02 -19.16
CA ALA A 40 8.98 -0.81 -19.18
C ALA A 40 8.62 0.62 -19.61
N SER A 41 9.39 1.62 -19.17
CA SER A 41 9.24 3.02 -19.57
C SER A 41 9.54 3.22 -21.06
N ASP A 42 10.60 2.59 -21.59
CA ASP A 42 10.96 2.62 -23.02
C ASP A 42 9.87 1.95 -23.88
N SER A 43 9.08 1.06 -23.27
CA SER A 43 7.90 0.43 -23.88
C SER A 43 6.60 1.24 -23.69
N GLY A 44 6.66 2.44 -23.10
CA GLY A 44 5.52 3.32 -22.88
C GLY A 44 4.63 2.96 -21.69
N LEU A 45 5.01 2.01 -20.83
CA LEU A 45 4.14 1.48 -19.77
C LEU A 45 4.14 2.29 -18.47
N LEU A 46 5.09 3.22 -18.30
CA LEU A 46 5.29 4.00 -17.07
C LEU A 46 5.18 5.52 -17.31
N SER A 47 4.47 5.90 -18.36
CA SER A 47 4.09 7.27 -18.72
C SER A 47 2.62 7.32 -19.11
N ALA A 48 2.04 8.51 -19.16
CA ALA A 48 0.74 8.67 -19.79
C ALA A 48 0.84 8.42 -21.30
N ASP A 49 -0.23 7.90 -21.90
CA ASP A 49 -0.33 7.76 -23.35
C ASP A 49 -0.33 9.15 -24.01
N ALA A 50 0.17 9.21 -25.25
CA ALA A 50 0.11 10.43 -26.03
C ALA A 50 -1.35 10.85 -26.27
N GLY A 51 -1.68 12.10 -25.94
CA GLY A 51 -3.06 12.60 -26.04
C GLY A 51 -3.99 12.11 -24.93
N ALA A 52 -3.46 11.56 -23.83
CA ALA A 52 -4.27 11.23 -22.66
C ALA A 52 -5.08 12.45 -22.20
N GLU A 53 -6.38 12.25 -22.02
CA GLU A 53 -7.29 13.28 -21.55
C GLU A 53 -7.25 13.38 -20.02
N TYR A 54 -7.21 14.60 -19.51
CA TYR A 54 -7.29 14.90 -18.08
C TYR A 54 -8.54 15.74 -17.83
N ASP A 55 -9.35 15.36 -16.83
CA ASP A 55 -10.58 16.10 -16.47
C ASP A 55 -10.30 17.58 -16.13
N LYS A 56 -9.09 17.86 -15.61
CA LYS A 56 -8.59 19.20 -15.33
C LYS A 56 -7.08 19.26 -15.50
N ILE A 57 -6.60 20.29 -16.19
CA ILE A 57 -5.18 20.59 -16.35
C ILE A 57 -4.84 21.85 -15.54
N ILE A 58 -3.74 21.81 -14.80
CA ILE A 58 -3.19 22.94 -14.05
C ILE A 58 -1.73 23.10 -14.46
N ASP A 59 -1.41 24.21 -15.11
CA ASP A 59 -0.06 24.52 -15.57
C ASP A 59 0.70 25.34 -14.52
N ILE A 60 1.88 24.86 -14.13
CA ILE A 60 2.75 25.52 -13.15
C ILE A 60 4.13 25.74 -13.78
N ASP A 61 4.51 27.00 -13.95
CA ASP A 61 5.83 27.40 -14.42
C ASP A 61 6.81 27.45 -13.23
N LEU A 62 7.65 26.41 -13.10
CA LEU A 62 8.60 26.28 -12.01
C LEU A 62 9.62 27.43 -11.96
N SER A 63 9.91 28.09 -13.09
CA SER A 63 10.88 29.19 -13.15
C SER A 63 10.38 30.49 -12.52
N LYS A 64 9.06 30.62 -12.34
CA LYS A 64 8.39 31.78 -11.74
C LYS A 64 8.02 31.57 -10.27
N LEU A 65 8.24 30.36 -9.74
CA LEU A 65 7.95 30.06 -8.35
C LEU A 65 8.99 30.70 -7.44
N GLU A 66 8.51 31.27 -6.34
CA GLU A 66 9.33 31.66 -5.20
C GLU A 66 8.94 30.79 -3.98
N PRO A 67 9.79 30.68 -2.95
CA PRO A 67 9.42 30.00 -1.72
C PRO A 67 8.14 30.59 -1.10
N SER A 68 7.39 29.76 -0.38
CA SER A 68 6.11 30.14 0.22
C SER A 68 5.90 29.49 1.58
N LEU A 69 5.02 30.08 2.39
CA LEU A 69 4.53 29.53 3.65
C LEU A 69 3.05 29.20 3.54
N ASN A 70 2.61 28.07 4.12
CA ASN A 70 1.20 27.71 4.20
C ASN A 70 0.71 27.71 5.65
N GLY A 71 -0.39 28.40 5.96
CA GLY A 71 -0.99 28.39 7.30
C GLY A 71 -1.67 29.68 7.74
N PRO A 72 -2.12 29.77 9.02
CA PRO A 72 -1.61 28.99 10.16
C PRO A 72 -2.42 27.74 10.57
N PHE A 73 -3.63 27.54 10.02
CA PHE A 73 -4.54 26.46 10.46
C PHE A 73 -5.00 25.51 9.34
N THR A 74 -4.49 25.72 8.14
CA THR A 74 -4.86 24.94 6.97
C THR A 74 -3.68 24.88 5.98
N PRO A 75 -3.44 23.71 5.35
CA PRO A 75 -2.30 23.53 4.46
C PRO A 75 -2.49 24.18 3.07
N ASP A 76 -3.68 24.68 2.75
CA ASP A 76 -4.01 25.30 1.46
C ASP A 76 -3.93 26.84 1.45
N LEU A 77 -3.82 27.48 2.63
CA LEU A 77 -3.62 28.93 2.75
C LEU A 77 -2.15 29.28 2.46
N ASN A 78 -1.81 29.33 1.17
CA ASN A 78 -0.48 29.64 0.67
C ASN A 78 -0.23 31.15 0.58
N VAL A 79 0.93 31.60 1.07
CA VAL A 79 1.42 32.97 0.93
C VAL A 79 2.87 32.92 0.47
N LYS A 80 3.21 33.67 -0.58
CA LYS A 80 4.60 33.85 -1.04
C LYS A 80 5.47 34.37 0.11
N LEU A 81 6.73 33.95 0.15
CA LEU A 81 7.65 34.32 1.22
C LEU A 81 7.82 35.84 1.33
N SER A 82 7.98 36.52 0.20
CA SER A 82 8.06 37.98 0.11
C SER A 82 6.84 38.67 0.75
N ASP A 83 5.64 38.32 0.29
CA ASP A 83 4.37 38.85 0.83
C ASP A 83 4.19 38.54 2.32
N PHE A 84 4.56 37.33 2.76
CA PHE A 84 4.46 36.93 4.16
C PHE A 84 5.37 37.78 5.05
N VAL A 85 6.63 37.95 4.65
CA VAL A 85 7.61 38.76 5.38
C VAL A 85 7.17 40.23 5.43
N GLU A 86 6.68 40.79 4.32
CA GLU A 86 6.15 42.16 4.31
C GLU A 86 4.99 42.34 5.30
N ARG A 87 4.08 41.37 5.39
CA ARG A 87 3.00 41.39 6.40
C ARG A 87 3.56 41.27 7.82
N ALA A 88 4.55 40.42 8.04
CA ALA A 88 5.19 40.23 9.34
C ALA A 88 5.97 41.47 9.82
N ARG A 89 6.40 42.36 8.91
CA ARG A 89 7.05 43.64 9.22
C ARG A 89 6.07 44.73 9.68
N ARG A 90 4.77 44.57 9.45
CA ARG A 90 3.76 45.58 9.82
C ARG A 90 3.50 45.60 11.32
N GLU A 91 3.10 46.76 11.84
CA GLU A 91 2.73 46.91 13.25
C GLU A 91 1.37 46.26 13.57
N ASP A 92 0.45 46.23 12.61
CA ASP A 92 -0.91 45.65 12.73
C ASP A 92 -1.00 44.15 12.39
N ARG A 93 0.13 43.43 12.46
CA ARG A 93 0.23 42.00 12.13
C ARG A 93 -0.70 41.13 12.99
N SER A 94 -1.23 40.07 12.37
CA SER A 94 -2.17 39.13 12.99
C SER A 94 -1.53 38.01 13.80
N HIS A 95 -0.20 37.97 13.88
CA HIS A 95 0.56 36.93 14.58
C HIS A 95 1.80 37.51 15.28
N PRO A 96 2.31 36.83 16.32
CA PRO A 96 3.60 37.19 16.92
C PRO A 96 4.72 37.28 15.88
N ARG A 97 5.66 38.22 16.07
CA ARG A 97 6.85 38.36 15.23
C ARG A 97 7.89 37.28 15.54
N GLU A 98 7.99 36.92 16.82
CA GLU A 98 8.98 35.96 17.32
C GLU A 98 8.60 34.54 16.92
N LEU A 99 9.60 33.79 16.46
CA LEU A 99 9.47 32.38 16.22
C LEU A 99 9.72 31.63 17.54
N SER A 100 8.84 30.71 17.91
CA SER A 100 8.98 29.97 19.17
C SER A 100 9.68 28.63 19.02
N ALA A 101 9.60 28.00 17.84
CA ALA A 101 10.32 26.79 17.49
C ALA A 101 10.34 26.58 15.97
N ALA A 102 11.39 25.92 15.49
CA ALA A 102 11.55 25.50 14.11
C ALA A 102 11.74 23.97 14.06
N LEU A 103 11.03 23.28 13.17
CA LEU A 103 11.10 21.82 13.09
C LEU A 103 11.23 21.36 11.63
N ILE A 104 12.30 20.62 11.32
CA ILE A 104 12.50 20.03 9.99
C ILE A 104 12.48 18.50 10.02
N GLY A 105 12.23 17.90 8.86
CA GLY A 105 12.20 16.46 8.68
C GLY A 105 10.78 15.91 8.58
N SER A 106 10.48 14.86 9.38
CA SER A 106 9.29 14.02 9.22
C SER A 106 9.25 13.33 7.85
N CYS A 107 8.20 12.57 7.53
CA CYS A 107 8.13 11.80 6.29
C CYS A 107 8.10 12.68 5.01
N THR A 108 7.75 13.97 5.11
CA THR A 108 7.60 14.85 3.95
C THR A 108 8.94 15.40 3.44
N ASN A 109 9.83 15.83 4.34
CA ASN A 109 11.04 16.59 4.01
C ASN A 109 12.25 16.14 4.84
N SER A 110 12.51 14.83 4.88
CA SER A 110 13.65 14.24 5.61
C SER A 110 14.55 13.38 4.72
N SER A 111 14.57 13.64 3.41
CA SER A 111 15.49 12.95 2.52
C SER A 111 16.94 13.37 2.79
N TYR A 112 17.90 12.63 2.24
CA TYR A 112 19.31 13.04 2.29
C TYR A 112 19.52 14.42 1.65
N ALA A 113 18.86 14.68 0.52
CA ALA A 113 18.90 15.97 -0.16
C ALA A 113 18.37 17.12 0.71
N ASP A 114 17.24 16.91 1.39
CA ASP A 114 16.69 17.90 2.34
C ASP A 114 17.69 18.22 3.45
N MET A 115 18.21 17.19 4.11
CA MET A 115 19.17 17.36 5.21
C MET A 115 20.49 17.98 4.74
N SER A 116 20.94 17.67 3.52
CA SER A 116 22.14 18.27 2.93
C SER A 116 21.97 19.77 2.70
N ARG A 117 20.81 20.22 2.21
CA ARG A 117 20.51 21.64 1.99
C ARG A 117 20.48 22.40 3.33
N CYS A 118 19.83 21.84 4.35
CA CYS A 118 19.83 22.43 5.70
C CYS A 118 21.24 22.49 6.32
N ALA A 119 22.03 21.43 6.16
CA ALA A 119 23.41 21.40 6.63
C ALA A 119 24.28 22.43 5.92
N ASP A 120 24.04 22.69 4.63
CA ASP A 120 24.77 23.73 3.91
C ASP A 120 24.53 25.12 4.48
N LEU A 121 23.26 25.48 4.72
CA LEU A 121 22.92 26.74 5.41
C LEU A 121 23.55 26.82 6.80
N ALA A 122 23.51 25.72 7.57
CA ALA A 122 24.13 25.65 8.88
C ALA A 122 25.66 25.84 8.80
N ARG A 123 26.34 25.32 7.78
CA ARG A 123 27.79 25.59 7.55
C ARG A 123 28.04 27.05 7.18
N GLN A 124 27.22 27.64 6.31
CA GLN A 124 27.35 29.04 5.92
C GLN A 124 27.29 29.96 7.15
N ALA A 125 26.27 29.77 7.99
CA ALA A 125 26.10 30.52 9.23
C ALA A 125 27.19 30.19 10.27
N GLY A 126 27.56 28.91 10.41
CA GLY A 126 28.59 28.44 11.32
C GLY A 126 29.98 29.01 11.04
N LYS A 127 30.33 29.27 9.77
CA LYS A 127 31.58 29.98 9.39
C LYS A 127 31.66 31.40 9.97
N ARG A 128 30.53 31.99 10.33
CA ARG A 128 30.43 33.30 11.01
C ARG A 128 30.14 33.17 12.50
N GLY A 129 30.31 31.98 13.08
CA GLY A 129 30.06 31.72 14.50
C GLY A 129 28.58 31.74 14.91
N MET A 130 27.66 31.81 13.96
CA MET A 130 26.23 31.88 14.26
C MET A 130 25.68 30.54 14.75
N LYS A 131 24.65 30.61 15.60
CA LYS A 131 23.84 29.49 16.08
C LYS A 131 22.37 29.82 15.89
N VAL A 132 21.51 28.80 15.90
CA VAL A 132 20.06 29.00 15.89
C VAL A 132 19.62 29.82 17.11
N LYS A 133 18.61 30.67 16.92
CA LYS A 133 18.06 31.58 17.95
C LYS A 133 16.87 30.98 18.69
N VAL A 134 16.30 29.91 18.16
CA VAL A 134 15.09 29.24 18.68
C VAL A 134 15.35 27.73 18.77
N PRO A 135 14.57 26.98 19.57
CA PRO A 135 14.60 25.53 19.53
C PRO A 135 14.44 25.02 18.09
N PHE A 136 15.43 24.25 17.62
CA PHE A 136 15.49 23.73 16.27
C PHE A 136 15.58 22.21 16.29
N ASP A 137 14.49 21.53 15.95
CA ASP A 137 14.40 20.06 15.99
C ASP A 137 14.51 19.47 14.58
N VAL A 138 15.30 18.40 14.45
CA VAL A 138 15.56 17.71 13.17
C VAL A 138 15.15 16.25 13.30
N THR A 139 14.27 15.78 12.41
CA THR A 139 13.76 14.39 12.45
C THR A 139 14.12 13.63 11.18
N PRO A 140 15.08 12.70 11.20
CA PRO A 140 15.36 11.82 10.07
C PRO A 140 14.19 10.88 9.78
N GLY A 141 13.91 10.60 8.51
CA GLY A 141 12.74 9.80 8.11
C GLY A 141 12.91 8.29 8.30
N SER A 142 14.14 7.81 8.48
CA SER A 142 14.45 6.39 8.66
C SER A 142 15.82 6.20 9.30
N GLU A 143 16.08 4.99 9.82
CA GLU A 143 17.40 4.61 10.32
C GLU A 143 18.47 4.67 9.24
N GLN A 144 18.15 4.25 8.01
CA GLN A 144 19.08 4.36 6.88
C GLN A 144 19.49 5.81 6.63
N VAL A 145 18.52 6.74 6.62
CA VAL A 145 18.83 8.17 6.43
C VAL A 145 19.66 8.68 7.61
N ARG A 146 19.25 8.42 8.85
CA ARG A 146 19.98 8.83 10.07
C ARG A 146 21.45 8.39 10.02
N ALA A 147 21.69 7.10 9.81
CA ALA A 147 23.05 6.55 9.73
C ALA A 147 23.86 7.13 8.57
N THR A 148 23.20 7.47 7.45
CA THR A 148 23.88 8.07 6.29
C THR A 148 24.28 9.53 6.57
N VAL A 149 23.38 10.33 7.16
CA VAL A 149 23.67 11.74 7.49
C VAL A 149 24.65 11.88 8.66
N GLU A 150 24.67 10.93 9.58
CA GLU A 150 25.69 10.82 10.62
C GLU A 150 27.07 10.56 10.00
N ARG A 151 27.19 9.51 9.18
CA ARG A 151 28.45 9.15 8.49
C ARG A 151 29.00 10.31 7.65
N ASP A 152 28.12 11.05 6.98
CA ASP A 152 28.52 12.14 6.08
C ASP A 152 28.70 13.50 6.79
N GLY A 153 28.67 13.55 8.13
CA GLY A 153 28.91 14.75 8.93
C GLY A 153 27.80 15.80 8.88
N ILE A 154 26.65 15.47 8.30
CA ILE A 154 25.47 16.33 8.24
C ILE A 154 24.84 16.48 9.63
N GLU A 155 24.73 15.37 10.37
CA GLU A 155 24.19 15.38 11.73
C GLU A 155 25.02 16.26 12.67
N GLU A 156 26.35 16.11 12.61
CA GLU A 156 27.30 16.93 13.37
C GLU A 156 27.16 18.41 13.00
N THR A 157 27.07 18.73 11.71
CA THR A 157 26.90 20.10 11.22
C THR A 157 25.66 20.77 11.82
N LEU A 158 24.52 20.08 11.80
CA LEU A 158 23.25 20.61 12.32
C LEU A 158 23.29 20.72 13.86
N THR A 159 23.84 19.71 14.54
CA THR A 159 23.99 19.73 16.00
C THR A 159 24.91 20.86 16.45
N ASN A 160 26.03 21.07 15.74
CA ASN A 160 26.93 22.19 15.96
C ASN A 160 26.24 23.54 15.78
N ALA A 161 25.25 23.67 14.89
CA ALA A 161 24.44 24.89 14.76
C ALA A 161 23.47 25.12 15.93
N GLY A 162 23.30 24.15 16.82
CA GLY A 162 22.36 24.17 17.95
C GLY A 162 21.07 23.40 17.70
N ALA A 163 21.02 22.58 16.64
CA ALA A 163 19.88 21.70 16.40
C ALA A 163 19.86 20.51 17.35
N ARG A 164 18.66 20.01 17.66
CA ARG A 164 18.46 18.74 18.35
C ARG A 164 17.92 17.70 17.37
N VAL A 165 18.67 16.62 17.21
CA VAL A 165 18.26 15.49 16.37
C VAL A 165 17.33 14.59 17.18
N LEU A 166 16.12 14.40 16.68
CA LEU A 166 15.10 13.55 17.29
C LEU A 166 15.18 12.12 16.77
N ALA A 167 14.49 11.20 17.44
CA ALA A 167 14.33 9.83 16.97
C ALA A 167 13.68 9.77 15.58
N ASN A 168 14.00 8.71 14.82
CA ASN A 168 13.48 8.46 13.46
C ASN A 168 11.99 8.05 13.47
N ALA A 169 11.11 8.97 13.87
CA ALA A 169 9.69 8.74 14.07
C ALA A 169 8.88 10.00 13.72
N CYS A 170 7.56 9.90 13.61
CA CYS A 170 6.73 11.06 13.28
C CYS A 170 6.84 12.22 14.29
N GLY A 171 7.01 11.90 15.59
CA GLY A 171 7.24 12.87 16.65
C GLY A 171 6.27 14.08 16.63
N PRO A 172 6.78 15.32 16.64
CA PRO A 172 5.96 16.54 16.61
C PRO A 172 4.99 16.68 15.43
N CYS A 173 5.19 15.95 14.33
CA CYS A 173 4.26 15.99 13.18
C CYS A 173 2.86 15.45 13.52
N ILE A 174 2.75 14.58 14.54
CA ILE A 174 1.49 13.95 14.95
C ILE A 174 1.08 14.32 16.38
N GLY A 175 1.70 15.34 16.98
CA GLY A 175 1.44 15.73 18.36
C GLY A 175 2.18 14.90 19.40
N GLN A 176 3.15 14.07 19.00
CA GLN A 176 4.03 13.35 19.91
C GLN A 176 5.24 14.22 20.26
N TRP A 177 4.92 15.35 20.90
CA TRP A 177 5.88 16.34 21.35
C TRP A 177 5.48 16.83 22.74
N LYS A 178 6.32 16.56 23.73
CA LYS A 178 6.12 17.07 25.09
C LYS A 178 6.61 18.52 25.16
N ARG A 179 5.76 19.44 24.69
CA ARG A 179 6.02 20.87 24.74
C ARG A 179 5.21 21.51 25.86
N THR A 180 5.86 22.12 26.84
CA THR A 180 5.20 22.69 28.03
C THR A 180 5.40 24.19 28.19
N ASP A 181 6.39 24.77 27.49
CA ASP A 181 6.82 26.17 27.59
C ASP A 181 5.84 27.19 26.98
N LYS A 182 4.88 26.72 26.15
CA LYS A 182 3.94 27.59 25.42
C LYS A 182 2.48 27.17 25.53
N GLN A 183 2.13 26.30 26.47
CA GLN A 183 0.75 25.82 26.61
C GLN A 183 -0.21 26.96 26.97
N GLY A 184 -1.28 27.12 26.20
CA GLY A 184 -2.27 28.19 26.36
C GLY A 184 -1.87 29.54 25.75
N GLU A 185 -0.61 29.74 25.39
CA GLU A 185 -0.11 30.99 24.78
C GLU A 185 -0.33 31.00 23.25
N THR A 186 -0.58 32.18 22.68
CA THR A 186 -0.48 32.36 21.22
C THR A 186 0.99 32.47 20.84
N ASN A 187 1.46 31.54 20.02
CA ASN A 187 2.85 31.47 19.57
C ASN A 187 2.93 30.98 18.12
N VAL A 188 4.07 31.21 17.47
CA VAL A 188 4.31 30.74 16.09
C VAL A 188 5.35 29.64 16.07
N ILE A 189 5.08 28.57 15.33
CA ILE A 189 6.08 27.57 14.93
C ILE A 189 6.18 27.49 13.41
N LEU A 190 7.35 27.08 12.94
CA LEU A 190 7.62 26.84 11.53
C LEU A 190 8.05 25.40 11.32
N THR A 191 7.39 24.68 10.42
CA THR A 191 7.64 23.26 10.23
C THR A 191 7.79 22.87 8.76
N SER A 192 8.66 21.90 8.45
CA SER A 192 8.71 21.28 7.12
C SER A 192 7.83 20.03 7.02
N PHE A 193 6.68 20.07 7.69
CA PHE A 193 5.71 18.98 7.69
C PHE A 193 4.65 19.23 6.61
N ASN A 194 3.58 18.44 6.62
CA ASN A 194 2.46 18.56 5.68
C ASN A 194 1.15 19.08 6.30
N ARG A 195 1.05 19.16 7.64
CA ARG A 195 -0.19 19.52 8.34
C ARG A 195 0.03 20.50 9.47
N ASN A 196 -0.82 21.52 9.51
CA ASN A 196 -0.84 22.61 10.49
C ASN A 196 -2.24 22.84 11.09
N PHE A 197 -3.08 21.81 11.17
CA PHE A 197 -4.38 21.95 11.84
C PHE A 197 -4.20 22.40 13.30
N ARG A 198 -5.22 23.10 13.82
CA ARG A 198 -5.20 23.67 15.17
C ARG A 198 -4.87 22.60 16.23
N GLY A 199 -3.89 22.89 17.09
CA GLY A 199 -3.45 21.98 18.17
C GLY A 199 -2.74 20.70 17.72
N ARG A 200 -2.45 20.53 16.43
CA ARG A 200 -1.92 19.26 15.89
C ARG A 200 -0.53 18.90 16.42
N ASN A 201 0.36 19.88 16.56
CA ASN A 201 1.79 19.63 16.75
C ASN A 201 2.20 19.49 18.22
N ASP A 202 1.59 20.29 19.10
CA ASP A 202 1.94 20.39 20.52
C ASP A 202 0.72 20.35 21.45
N GLY A 203 -0.49 20.14 20.91
CA GLY A 203 -1.73 20.12 21.69
C GLY A 203 -2.24 21.51 22.08
N ASN A 204 -1.55 22.59 21.73
CA ASN A 204 -1.99 23.95 22.04
C ASN A 204 -2.85 24.52 20.90
N ALA A 205 -4.11 24.82 21.18
CA ALA A 205 -5.05 25.37 20.20
C ALA A 205 -4.69 26.79 19.72
N ASN A 206 -3.83 27.51 20.44
CA ASN A 206 -3.40 28.88 20.12
C ASN A 206 -2.10 28.93 19.30
N THR A 207 -1.44 27.80 19.06
CA THR A 207 -0.23 27.74 18.24
C THR A 207 -0.57 27.93 16.76
N LEU A 208 0.09 28.90 16.14
CA LEU A 208 0.05 29.19 14.71
C LEU A 208 1.20 28.43 14.02
N ASN A 209 0.91 27.40 13.24
CA ASN A 209 1.93 26.64 12.52
C ASN A 209 1.94 27.01 11.04
N PHE A 210 3.08 27.46 10.54
CA PHE A 210 3.28 27.62 9.09
C PHE A 210 4.19 26.54 8.51
N LEU A 211 3.77 25.98 7.40
CA LEU A 211 4.48 24.94 6.65
C LEU A 211 5.39 25.60 5.62
N ALA A 212 6.65 25.18 5.53
CA ALA A 212 7.60 25.68 4.55
C ALA A 212 8.63 24.60 4.16
N ALA A 213 9.42 24.85 3.11
CA ALA A 213 10.54 23.99 2.77
C ALA A 213 11.58 23.95 3.92
N PRO A 214 12.28 22.83 4.14
CA PRO A 214 13.17 22.66 5.30
C PRO A 214 14.33 23.68 5.33
N GLU A 215 14.81 24.12 4.17
CA GLU A 215 15.80 25.19 4.03
C GLU A 215 15.28 26.56 4.52
N ILE A 216 14.03 26.88 4.23
CA ILE A 216 13.38 28.11 4.73
C ILE A 216 13.22 28.00 6.24
N VAL A 217 12.74 26.87 6.74
CA VAL A 217 12.61 26.65 8.20
C VAL A 217 13.95 26.80 8.91
N THR A 218 15.02 26.27 8.33
CA THR A 218 16.39 26.38 8.87
C THR A 218 16.85 27.84 8.93
N ALA A 219 16.65 28.61 7.86
CA ALA A 219 17.04 30.01 7.83
C ALA A 219 16.28 30.86 8.86
N PHE A 220 14.97 30.61 9.03
CA PHE A 220 14.16 31.25 10.08
C PHE A 220 14.59 30.81 11.49
N ALA A 221 15.12 29.60 11.67
CA ALA A 221 15.68 29.18 12.95
C ALA A 221 16.91 30.01 13.37
N PHE A 222 17.74 30.41 12.41
CA PHE A 222 18.87 31.33 12.64
C PHE A 222 18.42 32.78 12.87
N ALA A 223 17.33 33.21 12.24
CA ALA A 223 16.80 34.56 12.43
C ALA A 223 16.01 34.71 13.75
N GLY A 224 15.25 33.68 14.14
CA GLY A 224 14.38 33.67 15.31
C GLY A 224 13.12 34.54 15.20
N ARG A 225 12.82 35.07 14.00
CA ARG A 225 11.73 36.03 13.75
C ARG A 225 11.17 35.87 12.34
N LEU A 226 9.90 36.21 12.17
CA LEU A 226 9.12 35.94 10.96
C LEU A 226 9.24 36.99 9.86
N ASP A 227 9.82 38.14 10.17
CA ASP A 227 9.96 39.27 9.27
C ASP A 227 11.34 39.35 8.60
N PHE A 228 12.05 38.21 8.62
CA PHE A 228 13.32 37.99 7.93
C PHE A 228 13.06 37.24 6.61
N ASN A 229 13.52 37.82 5.50
CA ASN A 229 13.51 37.16 4.21
C ASN A 229 14.92 36.59 3.90
N PRO A 230 15.13 35.26 3.98
CA PRO A 230 16.45 34.66 3.71
C PRO A 230 16.96 34.87 2.29
N MET A 231 16.09 35.26 1.34
CA MET A 231 16.51 35.52 -0.04
C MET A 231 17.12 36.91 -0.23
N THR A 232 16.80 37.89 0.63
CA THR A 232 17.18 39.30 0.42
C THR A 232 17.89 39.93 1.60
N ASP A 233 17.53 39.54 2.80
CA ASP A 233 17.94 40.22 4.02
C ASP A 233 19.27 39.67 4.56
N SER A 234 19.90 40.46 5.40
CA SER A 234 21.10 40.08 6.14
C SER A 234 20.82 39.98 7.65
N LEU A 235 21.62 39.17 8.33
CA LEU A 235 21.69 39.05 9.78
C LEU A 235 23.03 39.61 10.28
N GLU A 236 23.07 40.01 11.54
CA GLU A 236 24.31 40.35 12.23
C GLU A 236 24.92 39.10 12.86
N ALA A 237 26.18 38.82 12.55
CA ALA A 237 26.96 37.75 13.15
C ALA A 237 27.50 38.17 14.53
N PRO A 238 27.89 37.22 15.41
CA PRO A 238 28.46 37.54 16.73
C PRO A 238 29.72 38.42 16.70
N ASP A 239 30.44 38.46 15.59
CA ASP A 239 31.61 39.32 15.38
C ASP A 239 31.24 40.75 14.88
N GLY A 240 29.95 41.07 14.79
CA GLY A 240 29.42 42.33 14.26
C GLY A 240 29.39 42.41 12.73
N SER A 241 29.86 41.38 12.03
CA SER A 241 29.84 41.36 10.56
C SER A 241 28.44 41.06 10.02
N THR A 242 28.15 41.58 8.83
CA THR A 242 26.91 41.28 8.10
C THR A 242 27.00 39.91 7.42
N PHE A 243 25.99 39.07 7.62
CA PHE A 243 25.86 37.75 7.01
C PHE A 243 24.55 37.63 6.22
N ARG A 244 24.62 37.13 4.99
CA ARG A 244 23.46 36.78 4.17
C ARG A 244 23.59 35.33 3.74
N PHE A 245 22.47 34.61 3.74
CA PHE A 245 22.44 33.25 3.23
C PHE A 245 22.58 33.25 1.71
N GLU A 246 23.39 32.34 1.20
CA GLU A 246 23.41 31.98 -0.21
C GLU A 246 22.47 30.79 -0.44
N PRO A 247 21.87 30.65 -1.63
CA PRO A 247 21.09 29.47 -1.98
C PRO A 247 21.86 28.18 -1.66
N PRO A 248 21.27 27.22 -0.92
CA PRO A 248 22.02 26.07 -0.43
C PRO A 248 22.43 25.15 -1.57
N ALA A 249 23.65 24.63 -1.49
CA ALA A 249 24.07 23.55 -2.40
C ALA A 249 23.34 22.25 -2.03
N GLU A 250 22.83 21.55 -3.05
CA GLU A 250 22.15 20.26 -2.88
C GLU A 250 23.04 19.09 -3.27
N LYS A 251 23.02 18.03 -2.46
CA LYS A 251 23.45 16.69 -2.85
C LYS A 251 22.22 15.80 -2.94
N GLU A 252 21.79 15.48 -4.16
CA GLU A 252 20.59 14.67 -4.43
C GLU A 252 20.65 13.31 -3.69
N LEU A 253 21.81 12.65 -3.75
CA LEU A 253 22.08 11.32 -3.18
C LEU A 253 23.44 11.30 -2.48
N PRO A 254 23.66 10.40 -1.50
CA PRO A 254 24.96 10.22 -0.88
C PRO A 254 25.97 9.66 -1.88
N GLU A 255 27.11 10.34 -2.06
CA GLU A 255 28.18 9.95 -2.99
C GLU A 255 28.73 8.54 -2.70
N ASN A 256 28.81 8.17 -1.42
CA ASN A 256 29.29 6.87 -0.96
C ASN A 256 28.15 5.84 -0.79
N GLY A 257 26.97 6.11 -1.33
CA GLY A 257 25.76 5.30 -1.14
C GLY A 257 25.17 5.41 0.26
N TYR A 258 24.02 4.77 0.49
CA TYR A 258 23.36 4.78 1.79
C TYR A 258 24.04 3.85 2.79
N ALA A 259 24.21 4.33 4.02
CA ALA A 259 24.60 3.48 5.15
C ALA A 259 23.47 2.50 5.50
N LEU A 260 23.82 1.32 5.99
CA LEU A 260 22.84 0.30 6.38
C LEU A 260 22.18 0.59 7.73
N GLY A 261 22.83 1.39 8.59
CA GLY A 261 22.39 1.66 9.96
C GLY A 261 22.34 0.39 10.82
N ASP A 262 21.54 0.44 11.88
CA ASP A 262 21.28 -0.72 12.72
C ASP A 262 20.37 -1.74 12.01
N LYS A 263 20.97 -2.85 11.59
CA LYS A 263 20.27 -3.95 10.89
C LYS A 263 19.30 -4.71 11.79
N THR A 264 19.41 -4.59 13.12
CA THR A 264 18.50 -5.29 14.03
C THR A 264 17.06 -4.80 13.91
N TYR A 265 16.84 -3.61 13.35
CA TYR A 265 15.51 -3.08 13.04
C TYR A 265 14.93 -3.61 11.72
N MET A 266 15.71 -4.27 10.87
CA MET A 266 15.24 -4.79 9.59
C MET A 266 14.64 -6.19 9.77
N PRO A 267 13.41 -6.44 9.30
CA PRO A 267 12.87 -7.79 9.28
C PRO A 267 13.66 -8.65 8.28
N GLU A 268 13.57 -9.97 8.44
CA GLU A 268 14.05 -10.89 7.42
C GLU A 268 13.31 -10.60 6.08
N PRO A 269 13.99 -10.60 4.92
CA PRO A 269 13.39 -10.22 3.64
C PRO A 269 12.15 -11.03 3.23
N MET A 270 11.94 -12.22 3.81
CA MET A 270 10.78 -13.09 3.58
C MET A 270 10.56 -13.98 4.82
N PRO A 271 9.97 -13.45 5.91
CA PRO A 271 9.84 -14.21 7.14
C PRO A 271 8.88 -15.39 6.93
N MET A 272 9.23 -16.56 7.46
CA MET A 272 8.35 -17.74 7.42
C MET A 272 7.19 -17.58 8.42
N PRO A 273 5.93 -17.89 8.04
CA PRO A 273 4.82 -17.89 8.99
C PRO A 273 5.08 -18.83 10.16
N GLN A 274 4.79 -18.38 11.37
CA GLN A 274 4.92 -19.17 12.60
C GLN A 274 3.53 -19.39 13.22
N PRO A 275 2.77 -20.42 12.80
CA PRO A 275 1.37 -20.60 13.19
C PRO A 275 1.18 -20.92 14.68
N ASP A 276 2.21 -21.45 15.34
CA ASP A 276 2.16 -21.81 16.76
C ASP A 276 2.43 -20.63 17.70
N VAL A 277 2.79 -19.46 17.17
CA VAL A 277 3.00 -18.25 17.97
C VAL A 277 1.65 -17.76 18.49
N GLN A 278 1.48 -17.84 19.81
CA GLN A 278 0.29 -17.33 20.47
C GLN A 278 0.36 -15.80 20.56
N VAL A 279 -0.62 -15.12 19.97
CA VAL A 279 -0.84 -13.69 20.15
C VAL A 279 -1.76 -13.49 21.34
N MET A 280 -1.20 -13.18 22.50
CA MET A 280 -1.94 -12.98 23.74
C MET A 280 -2.30 -11.50 23.93
N ILE A 281 -3.58 -11.22 24.19
CA ILE A 281 -4.06 -9.90 24.64
C ILE A 281 -4.52 -10.07 26.09
N ASN A 282 -3.87 -9.38 27.02
CA ASN A 282 -4.31 -9.36 28.42
C ASN A 282 -5.66 -8.64 28.50
N LEU A 283 -6.67 -9.29 29.11
CA LEU A 283 -8.02 -8.74 29.28
C LEU A 283 -8.05 -7.48 30.16
N GLU A 284 -7.05 -7.30 31.03
CA GLU A 284 -6.89 -6.10 31.87
C GLU A 284 -6.00 -5.03 31.22
N SER A 285 -5.58 -5.24 29.97
CA SER A 285 -4.72 -4.27 29.29
C SER A 285 -5.46 -2.96 29.05
N GLU A 286 -4.93 -1.85 29.51
CA GLU A 286 -5.42 -0.51 29.12
C GLU A 286 -4.99 -0.11 27.70
N ARG A 287 -4.20 -0.93 27.00
CA ARG A 287 -3.55 -0.58 25.71
C ARG A 287 -4.13 -1.35 24.52
N LEU A 288 -4.50 -2.60 24.73
CA LEU A 288 -5.01 -3.51 23.71
C LEU A 288 -6.33 -4.12 24.17
N GLU A 289 -7.33 -4.11 23.31
CA GLU A 289 -8.66 -4.69 23.56
C GLU A 289 -9.05 -5.56 22.37
N THR A 290 -9.58 -6.76 22.65
CA THR A 290 -10.17 -7.59 21.59
C THR A 290 -11.44 -6.92 21.08
N LEU A 291 -11.47 -6.59 19.78
CA LEU A 291 -12.65 -6.02 19.14
C LEU A 291 -13.83 -6.99 19.21
N GLN A 292 -14.93 -6.53 19.79
CA GLN A 292 -16.21 -7.23 19.74
C GLN A 292 -16.89 -6.95 18.40
N PRO A 293 -17.53 -7.96 17.77
CA PRO A 293 -18.34 -7.74 16.58
C PRO A 293 -19.43 -6.70 16.83
N PHE A 294 -19.61 -5.74 15.94
CA PHE A 294 -20.78 -4.85 16.00
C PHE A 294 -22.04 -5.61 15.59
N ASP A 295 -23.17 -5.31 16.24
CA ASP A 295 -24.46 -5.85 15.82
C ASP A 295 -24.93 -5.24 14.49
N SER A 296 -25.95 -5.82 13.86
CA SER A 296 -26.66 -5.16 12.77
C SER A 296 -27.73 -4.25 13.34
N TYR A 297 -28.00 -3.12 12.68
CA TYR A 297 -29.15 -2.28 13.01
C TYR A 297 -30.48 -2.87 12.52
N PHE A 298 -30.43 -3.89 11.66
CA PHE A 298 -31.62 -4.56 11.14
C PHE A 298 -31.88 -5.82 11.95
N ALA A 299 -33.04 -5.88 12.62
CA ALA A 299 -33.44 -7.06 13.37
C ALA A 299 -33.57 -8.26 12.42
N ALA A 300 -33.16 -9.45 12.88
CA ALA A 300 -33.18 -10.66 12.05
C ALA A 300 -34.58 -10.99 11.50
N GLU A 301 -35.61 -10.72 12.30
CA GLU A 301 -37.02 -10.90 11.91
C GLU A 301 -37.47 -9.92 10.82
N ASP A 302 -36.95 -8.69 10.83
CA ASP A 302 -37.23 -7.69 9.80
C ASP A 302 -36.51 -8.04 8.50
N VAL A 303 -35.25 -8.45 8.60
CA VAL A 303 -34.46 -8.94 7.47
C VAL A 303 -35.13 -10.15 6.82
N ALA A 304 -35.67 -11.09 7.62
CA ALA A 304 -36.40 -12.25 7.13
C ALA A 304 -37.69 -11.87 6.37
N ARG A 305 -38.32 -10.74 6.74
CA ARG A 305 -39.46 -10.15 6.04
C ARG A 305 -39.07 -9.21 4.89
N GLY A 306 -37.77 -9.02 4.65
CA GLY A 306 -37.24 -8.11 3.65
C GLY A 306 -37.41 -6.63 3.99
N SER A 307 -37.54 -6.29 5.27
CA SER A 307 -37.56 -4.92 5.80
C SER A 307 -36.16 -4.53 6.28
N PHE A 308 -35.70 -3.33 5.90
CA PHE A 308 -34.39 -2.80 6.26
C PHE A 308 -34.46 -1.30 6.58
N GLU A 309 -35.49 -0.86 7.29
CA GLU A 309 -35.49 0.48 7.87
C GLU A 309 -34.61 0.52 9.11
N LEU A 310 -33.97 1.67 9.34
CA LEU A 310 -33.29 1.92 10.59
C LEU A 310 -34.31 2.23 11.69
N PRO A 311 -34.04 1.84 12.95
CA PRO A 311 -34.84 2.30 14.08
C PRO A 311 -34.86 3.84 14.15
N PRO A 312 -35.90 4.47 14.73
CA PRO A 312 -35.95 5.91 14.89
C PRO A 312 -34.73 6.45 15.67
N MET A 313 -34.08 7.47 15.12
CA MET A 313 -32.82 8.02 15.64
C MET A 313 -33.02 9.41 16.21
N ARG A 314 -32.23 9.78 17.22
CA ARG A 314 -32.09 11.19 17.62
C ARG A 314 -30.89 11.82 16.94
N CYS A 315 -31.02 13.07 16.51
CA CYS A 315 -29.85 13.85 16.13
C CYS A 315 -29.01 14.15 17.37
N LEU A 316 -27.76 13.66 17.42
CA LEU A 316 -26.87 13.91 18.55
C LEU A 316 -26.45 15.39 18.59
N LEU A 317 -25.94 15.88 17.45
CA LEU A 317 -25.66 17.29 17.20
C LEU A 317 -25.52 17.56 15.71
N ARG A 318 -25.61 18.84 15.36
CA ARG A 318 -25.15 19.38 14.08
C ARG A 318 -23.77 20.01 14.23
N ILE A 319 -22.80 19.60 13.41
CA ILE A 319 -21.41 20.08 13.47
C ILE A 319 -21.21 21.29 12.56
N ARG A 320 -20.76 22.40 13.15
CA ARG A 320 -20.43 23.64 12.42
C ARG A 320 -19.09 23.55 11.70
N GLY A 321 -19.09 23.79 10.38
CA GLY A 321 -17.88 23.99 9.60
C GLY A 321 -16.93 22.78 9.57
N LYS A 322 -15.62 23.08 9.49
CA LYS A 322 -14.57 22.08 9.23
C LYS A 322 -14.46 21.03 10.35
N CYS A 323 -14.80 19.78 10.05
CA CYS A 323 -14.65 18.64 10.95
C CYS A 323 -13.63 17.62 10.42
N THR A 324 -12.37 17.75 10.83
CA THR A 324 -11.30 16.80 10.45
C THR A 324 -11.37 15.53 11.29
N THR A 325 -10.66 14.48 10.88
CA THR A 325 -10.48 13.29 11.74
C THR A 325 -9.79 13.60 13.07
N ASP A 326 -9.05 14.71 13.21
CA ASP A 326 -8.49 15.12 14.50
C ASP A 326 -9.56 15.75 15.41
N HIS A 327 -10.62 16.34 14.84
CA HIS A 327 -11.80 16.76 15.60
C HIS A 327 -12.64 15.56 16.06
N ILE A 328 -12.71 14.51 15.24
CA ILE A 328 -13.48 13.29 15.53
C ILE A 328 -12.76 12.35 16.50
N SER A 329 -11.46 12.12 16.30
CA SER A 329 -10.66 11.17 17.08
C SER A 329 -9.25 11.70 17.21
N ALA A 330 -9.00 12.54 18.23
CA ALA A 330 -7.74 13.24 18.41
C ALA A 330 -6.52 12.28 18.50
N ALA A 331 -5.34 12.73 18.05
CA ALA A 331 -4.07 12.00 18.17
C ALA A 331 -3.35 12.34 19.49
N GLY A 332 -2.05 12.66 19.43
CA GLY A 332 -1.26 13.04 20.60
C GLY A 332 -1.38 12.04 21.75
N PRO A 333 -1.83 12.45 22.95
CA PRO A 333 -1.90 11.58 24.12
C PRO A 333 -2.83 10.37 23.93
N TRP A 334 -3.79 10.42 23.00
CA TRP A 334 -4.74 9.34 22.73
C TRP A 334 -4.14 8.17 21.95
N LEU A 335 -2.98 8.35 21.31
CA LEU A 335 -2.32 7.29 20.54
C LEU A 335 -1.92 6.10 21.41
N LYS A 336 -1.76 6.29 22.72
CA LYS A 336 -1.55 5.17 23.65
C LYS A 336 -2.73 4.18 23.61
N TYR A 337 -3.95 4.64 23.40
CA TYR A 337 -5.17 3.82 23.37
C TYR A 337 -5.54 3.31 21.97
N LYS A 338 -4.68 3.47 20.95
CA LYS A 338 -5.02 3.11 19.56
C LYS A 338 -5.40 1.63 19.37
N GLY A 339 -4.93 0.74 20.23
CA GLY A 339 -5.33 -0.68 20.22
C GLY A 339 -6.48 -1.03 21.17
N HIS A 340 -7.04 -0.06 21.89
CA HIS A 340 -8.13 -0.24 22.85
C HIS A 340 -9.30 0.68 22.50
N LEU A 341 -10.30 0.11 21.82
CA LEU A 341 -11.40 0.87 21.23
C LEU A 341 -12.23 1.64 22.29
N SER A 342 -12.54 1.00 23.42
CA SER A 342 -13.29 1.63 24.50
C SER A 342 -12.57 2.84 25.08
N ASN A 343 -11.26 2.73 25.36
CA ASN A 343 -10.47 3.84 25.91
C ASN A 343 -10.24 4.97 24.90
N ILE A 344 -9.99 4.68 23.63
CA ILE A 344 -9.82 5.74 22.64
C ILE A 344 -11.15 6.44 22.31
N ALA A 345 -12.30 5.74 22.43
CA ALA A 345 -13.61 6.34 22.20
C ALA A 345 -13.99 7.44 23.19
N GLU A 346 -13.29 7.57 24.32
CA GLU A 346 -13.42 8.72 25.21
C GLU A 346 -13.09 10.07 24.54
N ASN A 347 -12.46 10.06 23.36
CA ASN A 347 -12.17 11.26 22.59
C ASN A 347 -13.09 11.49 21.38
N THR A 348 -14.22 10.77 21.30
CA THR A 348 -15.17 10.89 20.18
C THR A 348 -15.68 12.32 20.06
N LEU A 349 -15.38 12.97 18.93
CA LEU A 349 -15.84 14.31 18.56
C LEU A 349 -15.43 15.45 19.51
N ILE A 350 -14.44 15.26 20.39
CA ILE A 350 -14.07 16.30 21.37
C ILE A 350 -13.50 17.59 20.74
N GLY A 351 -13.11 17.57 19.47
CA GLY A 351 -12.68 18.77 18.76
C GLY A 351 -13.77 19.36 17.86
N ALA A 352 -14.96 18.76 17.81
CA ALA A 352 -16.06 19.26 16.98
C ALA A 352 -16.79 20.42 17.67
N THR A 353 -17.19 21.40 16.86
CA THR A 353 -18.00 22.55 17.29
C THR A 353 -19.47 22.25 17.07
N ASN A 354 -20.27 22.36 18.12
CA ASN A 354 -21.72 22.29 18.05
C ASN A 354 -22.26 23.56 17.38
N ASP A 355 -23.05 23.40 16.32
CA ASP A 355 -23.59 24.51 15.57
C ASP A 355 -24.67 25.31 16.31
N GLU A 356 -25.36 24.71 17.27
CA GLU A 356 -26.42 25.41 18.01
C GLU A 356 -25.86 26.25 19.14
N THR A 357 -24.87 25.72 19.87
CA THR A 357 -24.28 26.43 21.02
C THR A 357 -23.03 27.23 20.65
N GLY A 358 -22.37 26.89 19.53
CA GLY A 358 -21.06 27.44 19.16
C GLY A 358 -19.90 26.90 20.00
N THR A 359 -20.17 25.98 20.93
CA THR A 359 -19.20 25.42 21.87
C THR A 359 -18.50 24.19 21.29
N VAL A 360 -17.23 23.98 21.64
CA VAL A 360 -16.48 22.76 21.30
C VAL A 360 -16.72 21.69 22.38
N ASN A 361 -16.91 20.43 21.97
CA ASN A 361 -17.12 19.30 22.86
C ASN A 361 -18.35 19.42 23.78
N GLU A 362 -19.47 19.87 23.25
CA GLU A 362 -20.72 19.99 24.01
C GLU A 362 -21.89 19.39 23.24
N ALA A 363 -22.69 18.56 23.91
CA ALA A 363 -23.95 18.04 23.40
C ALA A 363 -25.00 18.03 24.51
N ARG A 364 -26.26 17.84 24.12
CA ARG A 364 -27.42 17.80 25.02
C ARG A 364 -28.20 16.51 24.88
N ASP A 365 -28.64 15.97 26.02
CA ASP A 365 -29.59 14.86 26.09
C ASP A 365 -31.03 15.38 26.24
N TYR A 366 -31.79 15.34 25.15
CA TYR A 366 -33.17 15.81 25.08
C TYR A 366 -34.20 14.83 25.63
N VAL A 367 -33.81 13.57 25.87
CA VAL A 367 -34.72 12.49 26.32
C VAL A 367 -34.39 12.06 27.74
N ARG A 368 -33.56 12.84 28.44
CA ARG A 368 -33.20 12.60 29.84
C ARG A 368 -34.45 12.70 30.72
N PRO A 369 -34.73 11.72 31.60
CA PRO A 369 -35.78 11.87 32.60
C PRO A 369 -35.56 13.11 33.47
N SER A 370 -36.62 13.85 33.79
CA SER A 370 -36.55 15.01 34.69
C SER A 370 -36.05 14.63 36.09
N SER A 371 -36.21 13.36 36.49
CA SER A 371 -35.72 12.79 37.74
C SER A 371 -34.22 12.43 37.75
N ALA A 372 -33.53 12.45 36.62
CA ALA A 372 -32.10 12.12 36.59
C ALA A 372 -31.26 13.21 37.30
N SER A 373 -30.19 12.81 37.99
CA SER A 373 -29.29 13.73 38.69
C SER A 373 -28.29 14.42 37.75
N GLU A 374 -28.00 13.83 36.60
CA GLU A 374 -26.94 14.24 35.67
C GLU A 374 -27.37 15.43 34.79
N SER A 375 -26.53 16.46 34.61
CA SER A 375 -26.87 17.60 33.72
C SER A 375 -27.35 17.17 32.32
N PRO A 376 -28.36 17.84 31.72
CA PRO A 376 -28.79 17.56 30.34
C PRO A 376 -27.69 17.87 29.33
N ASN A 377 -26.79 18.82 29.62
CA ASN A 377 -25.62 19.11 28.80
C ASN A 377 -24.38 18.41 29.39
N ASP A 378 -23.54 17.86 28.52
CA ASP A 378 -22.25 17.26 28.87
C ASP A 378 -21.35 17.22 27.62
N THR A 379 -20.16 16.65 27.75
CA THR A 379 -19.27 16.37 26.63
C THR A 379 -19.92 15.43 25.60
N ILE A 380 -19.56 15.58 24.33
CA ILE A 380 -20.09 14.75 23.25
C ILE A 380 -19.93 13.24 23.53
N PRO A 381 -18.76 12.71 23.96
CA PRO A 381 -18.63 11.29 24.27
C PRO A 381 -19.47 10.86 25.48
N ALA A 382 -19.66 11.72 26.49
CA ALA A 382 -20.52 11.41 27.63
C ALA A 382 -21.99 11.25 27.22
N ILE A 383 -22.52 12.17 26.41
CA ILE A 383 -23.89 12.06 25.88
C ILE A 383 -24.03 10.83 24.98
N ALA A 384 -23.07 10.57 24.10
CA ALA A 384 -23.09 9.39 23.23
C ALA A 384 -23.07 8.06 24.02
N LYS A 385 -22.35 8.00 25.15
CA LYS A 385 -22.42 6.86 26.08
C LYS A 385 -23.78 6.69 26.71
N ARG A 386 -24.42 7.79 27.14
CA ARG A 386 -25.79 7.73 27.71
C ARG A 386 -26.78 7.19 26.68
N PHE A 387 -26.63 7.59 25.41
CA PHE A 387 -27.46 7.09 24.30
C PHE A 387 -27.24 5.59 24.11
N LYS A 388 -25.98 5.13 24.08
CA LYS A 388 -25.64 3.71 24.01
C LYS A 388 -26.22 2.91 25.18
N ALA A 389 -26.09 3.40 26.41
CA ALA A 389 -26.53 2.70 27.62
C ALA A 389 -28.02 2.37 27.63
N ARG A 390 -28.84 3.18 26.95
CA ARG A 390 -30.29 2.97 26.79
C ARG A 390 -30.70 2.41 25.43
N GLY A 391 -29.73 1.95 24.62
CA GLY A 391 -29.99 1.38 23.29
C GLY A 391 -30.57 2.39 22.28
N GLN A 392 -30.32 3.68 22.46
CA GLN A 392 -30.83 4.73 21.57
C GLN A 392 -29.86 4.97 20.39
N PRO A 393 -30.24 4.62 19.16
CA PRO A 393 -29.45 4.94 17.97
C PRO A 393 -29.54 6.44 17.67
N TRP A 394 -28.55 6.95 16.97
CA TRP A 394 -28.48 8.38 16.65
C TRP A 394 -27.85 8.66 15.29
N ILE A 395 -28.12 9.87 14.81
CA ILE A 395 -27.59 10.43 13.58
C ILE A 395 -26.66 11.61 13.90
N LEU A 396 -25.61 11.76 13.11
CA LEU A 396 -24.75 12.94 13.10
C LEU A 396 -25.05 13.77 11.86
N VAL A 397 -25.25 15.09 12.04
CA VAL A 397 -25.36 16.03 10.93
C VAL A 397 -24.06 16.82 10.80
N ALA A 398 -23.47 16.85 9.60
CA ALA A 398 -22.18 17.49 9.38
C ALA A 398 -22.16 18.40 8.14
N ASP A 399 -21.23 19.35 8.18
CA ASP A 399 -21.01 20.32 7.11
C ASP A 399 -20.18 19.70 5.95
N HIS A 400 -19.57 20.54 5.10
CA HIS A 400 -18.71 20.08 4.00
C HIS A 400 -17.45 19.32 4.46
N ASN A 401 -17.05 18.36 3.64
CA ASN A 401 -15.81 17.59 3.73
C ASN A 401 -15.59 16.92 5.11
N TYR A 402 -16.67 16.38 5.69
CA TYR A 402 -16.62 15.70 6.98
C TYR A 402 -15.58 14.58 6.98
N GLY A 403 -14.71 14.56 8.00
CA GLY A 403 -13.66 13.56 8.15
C GLY A 403 -12.41 13.80 7.30
N GLU A 404 -12.12 15.05 6.93
CA GLU A 404 -10.88 15.43 6.25
C GLU A 404 -9.62 15.00 7.04
N GLY A 405 -8.54 14.67 6.33
CA GLY A 405 -7.20 14.51 6.90
C GLY A 405 -6.74 13.07 7.06
N SER A 406 -6.51 12.62 8.31
CA SER A 406 -5.88 11.34 8.60
C SER A 406 -6.77 10.13 8.27
N ALA A 407 -6.17 9.04 7.78
CA ALA A 407 -6.88 7.80 7.43
C ALA A 407 -7.32 6.94 8.64
N ARG A 408 -7.42 7.53 9.85
CA ARG A 408 -7.76 6.79 11.08
C ARG A 408 -9.16 6.20 10.98
N GLU A 409 -9.26 4.87 11.00
CA GLU A 409 -10.55 4.18 11.09
C GLU A 409 -11.23 4.34 12.45
N HIS A 410 -10.48 4.73 13.49
CA HIS A 410 -11.03 5.07 14.81
C HIS A 410 -12.12 6.14 14.74
N ALA A 411 -12.01 7.11 13.82
CA ALA A 411 -13.03 8.12 13.59
C ALA A 411 -14.39 7.53 13.17
N ALA A 412 -14.41 6.31 12.60
CA ALA A 412 -15.64 5.56 12.31
C ALA A 412 -16.00 4.57 13.41
N LEU A 413 -15.01 3.83 13.94
CA LEU A 413 -15.21 2.82 14.99
C LEU A 413 -15.81 3.42 16.26
N GLN A 414 -15.38 4.62 16.64
CA GLN A 414 -15.86 5.32 17.83
C GLN A 414 -17.33 5.73 17.73
N LEU A 415 -17.72 6.31 16.60
CA LEU A 415 -19.11 6.65 16.32
C LEU A 415 -19.98 5.39 16.36
N ARG A 416 -19.52 4.32 15.68
CA ARG A 416 -20.23 3.04 15.66
C ARG A 416 -20.35 2.43 17.05
N LEU A 417 -19.28 2.48 17.86
CA LEU A 417 -19.24 1.97 19.24
C LEU A 417 -20.33 2.61 20.10
N PHE A 418 -20.58 3.91 19.93
CA PHE A 418 -21.59 4.65 20.67
C PHE A 418 -22.97 4.66 20.03
N GLY A 419 -23.18 3.93 18.93
CA GLY A 419 -24.50 3.75 18.35
C GLY A 419 -24.88 4.73 17.23
N CYS A 420 -23.92 5.43 16.63
CA CYS A 420 -24.15 6.20 15.42
C CYS A 420 -24.57 5.29 14.27
N ALA A 421 -25.80 5.45 13.79
CA ALA A 421 -26.34 4.67 12.68
C ALA A 421 -26.16 5.39 11.33
N VAL A 422 -26.26 6.72 11.34
CA VAL A 422 -26.18 7.54 10.12
C VAL A 422 -25.25 8.74 10.33
N VAL A 423 -24.43 9.03 9.32
CA VAL A 423 -23.81 10.34 9.14
C VAL A 423 -24.44 10.97 7.90
N LEU A 424 -25.13 12.09 8.09
CA LEU A 424 -25.75 12.89 7.03
C LEU A 424 -24.98 14.20 6.89
N ALA A 425 -24.38 14.44 5.73
CA ALA A 425 -23.50 15.59 5.54
C ALA A 425 -23.75 16.33 4.23
N ARG A 426 -23.23 17.55 4.11
CA ARG A 426 -23.16 18.21 2.79
C ARG A 426 -22.17 17.49 1.87
N SER A 427 -21.01 17.10 2.41
CA SER A 427 -20.06 16.21 1.75
C SER A 427 -19.16 15.49 2.76
N ILE A 428 -18.59 14.35 2.38
CA ILE A 428 -17.74 13.50 3.24
C ILE A 428 -16.41 13.21 2.53
N ALA A 429 -15.30 13.26 3.26
CA ALA A 429 -13.99 12.91 2.73
C ALA A 429 -13.91 11.41 2.40
N ARG A 430 -13.34 11.07 1.23
CA ARG A 430 -13.30 9.71 0.65
C ARG A 430 -12.95 8.58 1.63
N ILE A 431 -11.87 8.76 2.41
CA ILE A 431 -11.39 7.72 3.33
C ILE A 431 -12.31 7.59 4.54
N ALA A 432 -12.79 8.71 5.09
CA ALA A 432 -13.74 8.71 6.19
C ALA A 432 -15.05 8.02 5.78
N GLU A 433 -15.58 8.34 4.60
CA GLU A 433 -16.80 7.72 4.05
C GLU A 433 -16.65 6.19 3.93
N THR A 434 -15.51 5.74 3.40
CA THR A 434 -15.22 4.29 3.29
C THR A 434 -15.11 3.64 4.67
N ASN A 435 -14.46 4.29 5.63
CA ASN A 435 -14.30 3.76 6.98
C ASN A 435 -15.66 3.66 7.70
N LEU A 436 -16.52 4.69 7.61
CA LEU A 436 -17.88 4.69 8.15
C LEU A 436 -18.68 3.48 7.64
N ARG A 437 -18.70 3.30 6.31
CA ARG A 437 -19.39 2.18 5.66
C ARG A 437 -18.82 0.82 6.08
N LYS A 438 -17.51 0.71 6.23
CA LYS A 438 -16.86 -0.52 6.74
C LYS A 438 -17.31 -0.87 8.15
N GLN A 439 -17.59 0.11 9.00
CA GLN A 439 -18.12 -0.12 10.34
C GLN A 439 -19.65 -0.24 10.38
N GLY A 440 -20.32 -0.27 9.23
CA GLY A 440 -21.77 -0.41 9.14
C GLY A 440 -22.55 0.86 9.44
N VAL A 441 -21.91 2.02 9.40
CA VAL A 441 -22.58 3.33 9.48
C VAL A 441 -23.06 3.73 8.08
N LEU A 442 -24.34 4.11 7.96
CA LEU A 442 -24.90 4.60 6.71
C LEU A 442 -24.43 6.05 6.47
N THR A 443 -23.97 6.33 5.26
CA THR A 443 -23.55 7.68 4.85
C THR A 443 -24.54 8.22 3.83
N LEU A 444 -25.17 9.34 4.15
CA LEU A 444 -26.08 10.05 3.25
C LEU A 444 -25.57 11.48 3.04
N LEU A 445 -25.91 12.05 1.88
CA LEU A 445 -25.62 13.42 1.53
C LEU A 445 -26.92 14.19 1.36
N PHE A 446 -26.96 15.45 1.76
CA PHE A 446 -28.10 16.31 1.44
C PHE A 446 -28.24 16.47 -0.08
N GLU A 447 -29.46 16.33 -0.61
CA GLU A 447 -29.70 16.70 -2.01
C GLU A 447 -29.66 18.22 -2.18
N ASN A 448 -30.31 18.96 -1.28
CA ASN A 448 -30.14 20.39 -1.14
C ASN A 448 -29.31 20.68 0.11
N GLU A 449 -28.10 21.19 -0.08
CA GLU A 449 -27.19 21.45 1.03
C GLU A 449 -27.77 22.38 2.11
N HIS A 450 -28.71 23.27 1.79
CA HIS A 450 -29.35 24.17 2.78
C HIS A 450 -30.22 23.41 3.79
N ASP A 451 -30.63 22.18 3.47
CA ASP A 451 -31.40 21.34 4.38
C ASP A 451 -30.60 20.92 5.62
N TYR A 452 -29.28 21.05 5.57
CA TYR A 452 -28.39 20.96 6.74
C TYR A 452 -28.90 21.80 7.93
N GLU A 453 -29.41 23.01 7.67
CA GLU A 453 -29.87 23.93 8.72
C GLU A 453 -31.22 23.53 9.33
N LYS A 454 -31.95 22.62 8.66
CA LYS A 454 -33.29 22.20 9.07
C LYS A 454 -33.27 21.12 10.15
N ILE A 455 -32.17 20.39 10.31
CA ILE A 455 -32.03 19.35 11.34
C ILE A 455 -31.25 19.92 12.52
N GLY A 456 -31.84 19.90 13.71
CA GLY A 456 -31.21 20.33 14.97
C GLY A 456 -30.95 19.16 15.91
N SER A 457 -30.20 19.42 16.98
CA SER A 457 -29.94 18.47 18.06
C SER A 457 -31.24 18.08 18.74
N GLY A 458 -31.42 16.78 19.01
CA GLY A 458 -32.63 16.24 19.64
C GLY A 458 -33.80 15.91 18.71
N ASP A 459 -33.80 16.42 17.47
CA ASP A 459 -34.81 16.06 16.46
C ASP A 459 -34.86 14.54 16.27
N LEU A 460 -36.07 13.99 16.07
CA LEU A 460 -36.24 12.60 15.67
C LEU A 460 -36.03 12.51 14.16
N VAL A 461 -35.24 11.54 13.72
CA VAL A 461 -34.94 11.28 12.32
C VAL A 461 -35.21 9.81 12.02
N GLU A 462 -36.04 9.56 11.01
CA GLU A 462 -36.36 8.24 10.50
C GLU A 462 -35.96 8.15 9.02
N THR A 463 -35.51 6.98 8.57
CA THR A 463 -35.27 6.76 7.14
C THR A 463 -36.57 6.39 6.44
N LEU A 464 -36.70 6.82 5.19
CA LEU A 464 -37.77 6.42 4.29
C LEU A 464 -37.14 5.79 3.04
N ASN A 465 -37.75 4.70 2.57
CA ASN A 465 -37.31 3.91 1.40
C ASN A 465 -35.92 3.26 1.53
N LEU A 466 -35.33 3.19 2.73
CA LEU A 466 -34.06 2.49 2.92
C LEU A 466 -34.22 0.99 2.63
N THR A 467 -35.38 0.44 2.96
CA THR A 467 -35.74 -0.95 2.65
C THR A 467 -35.58 -1.27 1.17
N GLU A 468 -36.03 -0.38 0.29
CA GLU A 468 -35.96 -0.59 -1.17
C GLU A 468 -34.51 -0.63 -1.65
N LEU A 469 -33.68 0.28 -1.13
CA LEU A 469 -32.25 0.36 -1.45
C LEU A 469 -31.51 -0.88 -0.94
N MET A 470 -31.86 -1.35 0.26
CA MET A 470 -31.16 -2.42 0.96
C MET A 470 -31.58 -3.82 0.53
N ARG A 471 -32.59 -3.99 -0.33
CA ARG A 471 -32.96 -5.33 -0.83
C ARG A 471 -31.85 -5.90 -1.74
N PRO A 472 -31.52 -7.20 -1.62
CA PRO A 472 -30.61 -7.84 -2.58
C PRO A 472 -31.14 -7.69 -4.02
N GLY A 473 -30.33 -7.12 -4.91
CA GLY A 473 -30.68 -6.92 -6.32
C GLY A 473 -31.41 -5.61 -6.63
N ALA A 474 -31.54 -4.70 -5.66
CA ALA A 474 -32.08 -3.36 -5.90
C ALA A 474 -31.27 -2.60 -6.97
N ASP A 475 -31.96 -1.80 -7.78
CA ASP A 475 -31.33 -0.81 -8.65
C ASP A 475 -30.90 0.39 -7.81
N ILE A 476 -29.65 0.35 -7.35
CA ILE A 476 -29.06 1.34 -6.43
C ILE A 476 -29.13 2.76 -7.01
N ALA A 477 -29.09 2.92 -8.34
CA ALA A 477 -29.13 4.24 -8.97
C ALA A 477 -30.55 4.84 -9.02
N ALA A 478 -31.58 4.00 -8.97
CA ALA A 478 -32.97 4.41 -9.09
C ALA A 478 -33.65 4.68 -7.73
N VAL A 479 -33.10 4.19 -6.62
CA VAL A 479 -33.71 4.33 -5.29
C VAL A 479 -33.18 5.57 -4.57
N GLN A 480 -34.08 6.50 -4.26
CA GLN A 480 -33.78 7.62 -3.38
C GLN A 480 -34.24 7.34 -1.95
N VAL A 481 -33.29 7.40 -1.02
CA VAL A 481 -33.58 7.43 0.43
C VAL A 481 -33.92 8.85 0.84
N ARG A 482 -34.93 9.01 1.69
CA ARG A 482 -35.29 10.29 2.32
C ARG A 482 -35.15 10.17 3.82
N VAL A 483 -35.10 11.31 4.51
CA VAL A 483 -35.17 11.36 5.97
C VAL A 483 -36.42 12.11 6.40
N LEU A 484 -37.21 11.51 7.29
CA LEU A 484 -38.34 12.15 7.95
C LEU A 484 -37.84 12.79 9.24
N VAL A 485 -37.96 14.11 9.35
CA VAL A 485 -37.54 14.89 10.51
C VAL A 485 -38.77 15.27 11.31
N THR A 486 -38.79 14.92 12.59
CA THR A 486 -39.84 15.34 13.52
C THR A 486 -39.24 16.21 14.61
N LYS A 487 -39.78 17.42 14.74
CA LYS A 487 -39.42 18.40 15.76
C LYS A 487 -40.46 18.40 16.86
N PHE A 488 -40.01 18.64 18.09
CA PHE A 488 -40.86 18.60 19.28
C PHE A 488 -40.96 19.97 19.94
N HIS A 489 -42.07 20.19 20.63
CA HIS A 489 -42.19 21.21 21.67
C HIS A 489 -41.54 20.72 22.97
N ASP A 490 -41.36 21.62 23.94
CA ASP A 490 -40.77 21.31 25.24
C ASP A 490 -41.59 20.28 26.05
N ASP A 491 -42.89 20.15 25.76
CA ASP A 491 -43.79 19.16 26.37
C ASP A 491 -43.75 17.79 25.67
N GLY A 492 -42.93 17.64 24.62
CA GLY A 492 -42.79 16.41 23.84
C GLY A 492 -43.85 16.22 22.75
N SER A 493 -44.77 17.17 22.55
CA SER A 493 -45.71 17.13 21.42
C SER A 493 -45.02 17.45 20.10
N VAL A 494 -45.53 16.91 18.99
CA VAL A 494 -44.98 17.15 17.65
C VAL A 494 -45.28 18.58 17.24
N ARG A 495 -44.23 19.36 17.00
CA ARG A 495 -44.31 20.74 16.50
C ARG A 495 -44.41 20.77 14.98
N GLU A 496 -43.55 20.00 14.33
CA GLU A 496 -43.36 20.04 12.89
C GLU A 496 -42.81 18.69 12.42
N GLN A 497 -43.23 18.27 11.23
CA GLN A 497 -42.72 17.08 10.59
C GLN A 497 -42.58 17.32 9.08
N PHE A 498 -41.42 16.98 8.52
CA PHE A 498 -41.14 17.15 7.09
C PHE A 498 -40.13 16.13 6.58
N GLU A 499 -40.16 15.87 5.27
CA GLU A 499 -39.23 14.97 4.59
C GLU A 499 -38.12 15.77 3.88
N LEU A 500 -36.90 15.25 3.92
CA LEU A 500 -35.77 15.78 3.18
C LEU A 500 -35.20 14.73 2.22
N PRO A 501 -35.01 15.05 0.94
CA PRO A 501 -34.37 14.16 -0.01
C PRO A 501 -32.86 14.06 0.26
N THR A 502 -32.30 12.87 0.03
CA THR A 502 -30.86 12.61 0.19
C THR A 502 -30.26 11.96 -1.05
N ARG A 503 -28.92 11.94 -1.10
CA ARG A 503 -28.11 11.28 -2.13
C ARG A 503 -27.10 10.34 -1.46
N HIS A 504 -26.58 9.38 -2.22
CA HIS A 504 -25.52 8.49 -1.74
C HIS A 504 -24.62 7.98 -2.87
N SER A 505 -23.40 7.56 -2.52
CA SER A 505 -22.46 6.86 -3.41
C SER A 505 -22.28 5.38 -3.01
N LEU A 506 -23.33 4.78 -2.43
CA LEU A 506 -23.31 3.39 -1.96
C LEU A 506 -23.18 2.42 -3.14
N SER A 507 -22.46 1.33 -2.93
CA SER A 507 -22.34 0.21 -3.86
C SER A 507 -22.97 -1.02 -3.23
N LYS A 508 -23.21 -2.07 -4.02
CA LYS A 508 -23.72 -3.36 -3.49
C LYS A 508 -22.88 -3.87 -2.31
N THR A 509 -21.56 -3.78 -2.45
CA THR A 509 -20.61 -4.15 -1.40
C THR A 509 -20.78 -3.32 -0.13
N HIS A 510 -21.04 -2.01 -0.25
CA HIS A 510 -21.33 -1.16 0.90
C HIS A 510 -22.62 -1.58 1.61
N LEU A 511 -23.68 -1.88 0.84
CA LEU A 511 -24.95 -2.34 1.39
C LEU A 511 -24.80 -3.70 2.10
N ASP A 512 -23.98 -4.61 1.56
CA ASP A 512 -23.63 -5.89 2.20
C ASP A 512 -22.96 -5.70 3.57
N TRP A 513 -22.05 -4.73 3.68
CA TRP A 513 -21.36 -4.41 4.94
C TRP A 513 -22.32 -3.83 5.97
N ILE A 514 -23.15 -2.86 5.56
CA ILE A 514 -24.11 -2.20 6.45
C ILE A 514 -25.16 -3.20 6.95
N ARG A 515 -25.69 -4.08 6.07
CA ARG A 515 -26.62 -5.15 6.47
C ARG A 515 -26.02 -6.13 7.49
N ALA A 516 -24.74 -6.48 7.31
CA ALA A 516 -24.03 -7.36 8.23
C ALA A 516 -23.60 -6.66 9.53
N GLY A 517 -23.82 -5.35 9.67
CA GLY A 517 -23.35 -4.52 10.79
C GLY A 517 -21.89 -4.07 10.67
N SER A 518 -21.08 -4.72 9.83
CA SER A 518 -19.74 -4.27 9.42
C SER A 518 -19.20 -5.12 8.26
N ALA A 519 -18.16 -4.62 7.59
CA ALA A 519 -17.40 -5.39 6.61
C ALA A 519 -16.73 -6.63 7.23
N LEU A 520 -16.25 -6.53 8.47
CA LEU A 520 -15.60 -7.66 9.15
C LEU A 520 -16.61 -8.78 9.46
N ASN A 521 -17.84 -8.43 9.85
CA ASN A 521 -18.91 -9.40 10.02
C ASN A 521 -19.26 -10.10 8.71
N ASN A 522 -19.32 -9.34 7.61
CA ASN A 522 -19.58 -9.89 6.28
C ASN A 522 -18.48 -10.89 5.86
N ILE A 523 -17.20 -10.54 6.07
CA ILE A 523 -16.06 -11.44 5.81
C ILE A 523 -16.18 -12.72 6.65
N ARG A 524 -16.50 -12.60 7.94
CA ARG A 524 -16.69 -13.75 8.83
C ARG A 524 -17.83 -14.65 8.33
N ALA A 525 -18.98 -14.09 7.97
CA ALA A 525 -20.12 -14.85 7.45
C ALA A 525 -19.75 -15.61 6.17
N ASN A 526 -19.08 -14.95 5.22
CA ASN A 526 -18.65 -15.57 3.96
C ASN A 526 -17.62 -16.69 4.19
N ALA A 527 -16.68 -16.51 5.13
CA ALA A 527 -15.70 -17.53 5.47
C ALA A 527 -16.37 -18.78 6.07
N THR A 528 -17.36 -18.61 6.95
CA THR A 528 -18.13 -19.73 7.52
C THR A 528 -18.88 -20.50 6.43
N VAL A 529 -19.53 -19.80 5.49
CA VAL A 529 -20.22 -20.43 4.36
C VAL A 529 -19.24 -21.21 3.48
N ALA A 530 -18.07 -20.65 3.18
CA ALA A 530 -17.05 -21.32 2.38
C ALA A 530 -16.49 -22.58 3.07
N GLN A 531 -16.28 -22.54 4.40
CA GLN A 531 -15.88 -23.71 5.18
C GLN A 531 -16.95 -24.79 5.23
N ALA A 532 -18.23 -24.41 5.38
CA ALA A 532 -19.35 -25.35 5.34
C ALA A 532 -19.48 -26.02 3.96
N ALA A 533 -19.36 -25.24 2.88
CA ALA A 533 -19.37 -25.76 1.51
C ALA A 533 -18.17 -26.71 1.23
N ALA A 534 -16.99 -26.42 1.78
CA ALA A 534 -15.80 -27.26 1.64
C ALA A 534 -15.85 -28.56 2.48
N SER A 535 -16.64 -28.58 3.56
CA SER A 535 -16.76 -29.74 4.47
C SER A 535 -17.96 -30.66 4.16
N GLY A 536 -18.82 -30.30 3.20
CA GLY A 536 -19.92 -31.15 2.73
C GLY A 536 -21.06 -31.38 3.73
N ALA A 537 -21.10 -30.63 4.84
CA ALA A 537 -22.14 -30.76 5.85
C ALA A 537 -23.34 -29.85 5.53
N PRO A 538 -24.59 -30.36 5.57
CA PRO A 538 -25.78 -29.51 5.39
C PRO A 538 -25.96 -28.57 6.60
N PHE A 539 -26.24 -27.30 6.31
CA PHE A 539 -26.43 -26.25 7.28
C PHE A 539 -27.80 -26.39 7.99
N SER A 540 -27.82 -26.45 9.31
CA SER A 540 -29.02 -26.33 10.15
C SER A 540 -28.95 -25.02 10.92
N THR A 541 -29.87 -24.10 10.64
CA THR A 541 -30.06 -22.86 11.39
C THR A 541 -30.98 -23.09 12.58
N SER A 542 -30.41 -23.27 13.76
CA SER A 542 -31.14 -22.97 15.01
C SER A 542 -30.18 -22.43 16.07
N SER A 543 -30.19 -21.11 16.24
CA SER A 543 -29.57 -20.45 17.39
C SER A 543 -30.52 -20.53 18.59
N SER A 544 -30.41 -21.57 19.41
CA SER A 544 -30.98 -21.52 20.76
C SER A 544 -29.94 -20.93 21.71
N GLN A 545 -30.16 -19.67 22.11
CA GLN A 545 -29.49 -19.06 23.25
C GLN A 545 -29.73 -19.93 24.50
N ARG A 546 -28.66 -20.38 25.15
CA ARG A 546 -28.73 -20.79 26.56
C ARG A 546 -28.48 -19.57 27.42
N THR A 547 -29.48 -19.21 28.20
CA THR A 547 -29.43 -18.24 29.29
C THR A 547 -28.48 -18.72 30.39
N PRO A 548 -27.69 -17.84 31.04
CA PRO A 548 -27.07 -18.15 32.31
C PRO A 548 -27.95 -17.63 33.47
N SER A 549 -28.13 -18.46 34.50
CA SER A 549 -28.61 -18.04 35.82
C SER A 549 -27.55 -18.42 36.88
N PRO A 550 -27.48 -17.70 38.01
CA PRO A 550 -26.25 -17.54 38.80
C PRO A 550 -26.22 -18.39 40.09
N LEU A 551 -25.12 -18.24 40.85
CA LEU A 551 -24.79 -18.72 42.22
C LEU A 551 -24.03 -20.08 42.25
N SER A 552 -23.04 -20.35 43.11
CA SER A 552 -22.46 -19.71 44.30
C SER A 552 -21.06 -20.28 44.61
N SER A 553 -20.32 -19.57 45.46
CA SER A 553 -19.05 -19.89 46.15
C SER A 553 -18.96 -21.24 46.86
N SER A 554 -17.78 -21.89 46.84
CA SER A 554 -16.90 -22.16 48.03
C SER A 554 -15.76 -23.19 47.78
N SER A 555 -14.55 -22.76 48.17
CA SER A 555 -13.39 -23.46 48.78
C SER A 555 -12.89 -24.87 48.39
N THR A 556 -11.56 -24.94 48.14
CA THR A 556 -10.54 -25.98 48.49
C THR A 556 -10.76 -27.43 47.98
N SER A 557 -9.79 -28.21 47.48
CA SER A 557 -8.35 -28.33 47.74
C SER A 557 -7.63 -29.01 46.54
N THR A 558 -6.29 -29.00 46.63
CA THR A 558 -5.30 -29.88 45.99
C THR A 558 -5.78 -31.21 45.39
N ASP A 559 -5.36 -31.53 44.16
CA ASP A 559 -4.56 -32.73 43.87
C ASP A 559 -4.12 -32.83 42.39
N ILE A 560 -2.84 -33.19 42.21
CA ILE A 560 -2.22 -33.65 40.96
C ILE A 560 -2.43 -35.16 40.87
N PRO A 561 -2.72 -35.72 39.67
CA PRO A 561 -1.83 -36.78 39.21
C PRO A 561 -1.46 -36.70 37.72
N SER A 562 -0.17 -36.94 37.50
CA SER A 562 0.47 -37.38 36.27
C SER A 562 -0.19 -38.60 35.61
N GLY A 563 -0.24 -38.61 34.28
CA GLY A 563 -0.67 -39.80 33.52
C GLY A 563 -0.39 -39.69 32.02
N ALA A 564 0.85 -40.00 31.63
CA ALA A 564 1.30 -40.08 30.25
C ALA A 564 0.67 -41.25 29.46
N ARG A 565 0.58 -41.06 28.12
CA ARG A 565 0.59 -42.01 26.96
C ARG A 565 -0.50 -41.62 25.94
N ARG A 566 -0.33 -41.62 24.61
CA ARG A 566 0.73 -42.15 23.72
C ARG A 566 0.66 -41.43 22.36
N PHE A 567 1.82 -41.12 21.80
CA PHE A 567 2.03 -40.73 20.41
C PHE A 567 1.84 -41.93 19.47
N SER A 568 1.31 -41.67 18.27
CA SER A 568 1.42 -42.55 17.09
C SER A 568 2.49 -41.98 16.15
N THR A 569 3.47 -42.81 15.81
CA THR A 569 4.65 -42.53 14.99
C THR A 569 4.53 -43.12 13.59
N ALA A 570 4.89 -42.36 12.55
CA ALA A 570 5.63 -42.78 11.35
C ALA A 570 5.82 -41.56 10.42
N ALA A 571 6.95 -41.26 9.79
CA ALA A 571 8.33 -41.72 9.87
C ALA A 571 9.19 -40.64 9.18
N LEU A 572 10.36 -40.31 9.76
CA LEU A 572 11.37 -39.45 9.16
C LEU A 572 12.03 -40.10 7.93
N ARG A 573 12.34 -39.30 6.91
CA ARG A 573 13.52 -39.51 6.07
C ARG A 573 14.35 -38.21 5.97
N ARG A 574 15.58 -38.31 6.47
CA ARG A 574 16.65 -37.30 6.39
C ARG A 574 17.20 -37.17 4.96
N ALA A 575 17.75 -35.98 4.70
CA ALA A 575 18.28 -35.47 3.44
C ALA A 575 19.52 -36.21 2.88
N SER A 576 19.76 -36.02 1.58
CA SER A 576 21.11 -36.00 0.99
C SER A 576 21.16 -35.00 -0.18
N ALA A 577 22.23 -34.21 -0.25
CA ALA A 577 22.55 -33.30 -1.34
C ALA A 577 23.19 -34.08 -2.51
N PRO A 578 22.92 -33.74 -3.79
CA PRO A 578 23.61 -34.39 -4.89
C PRO A 578 24.94 -33.67 -5.22
N ALA A 579 26.00 -34.48 -5.28
CA ALA A 579 27.33 -34.15 -5.74
C ALA A 579 27.37 -33.71 -7.22
N ALA A 580 28.29 -32.80 -7.54
CA ALA A 580 28.60 -32.40 -8.90
C ALA A 580 29.26 -33.57 -9.67
N SER A 581 28.71 -33.92 -10.83
CA SER A 581 29.30 -34.89 -11.75
C SER A 581 30.05 -34.19 -12.89
N SER A 582 31.32 -34.55 -13.09
CA SER A 582 32.18 -34.09 -14.18
C SER A 582 31.82 -34.82 -15.49
N SER A 583 31.20 -34.11 -16.43
CA SER A 583 31.01 -34.61 -17.79
C SER A 583 32.27 -34.37 -18.62
N GLY A 584 32.83 -35.43 -19.21
CA GLY A 584 34.09 -35.41 -19.97
C GLY A 584 34.07 -34.72 -21.35
N ASN A 585 33.60 -33.47 -21.42
CA ASN A 585 33.69 -32.61 -22.60
C ASN A 585 34.72 -31.49 -22.39
N ASP A 586 35.36 -31.02 -23.47
CA ASP A 586 36.24 -29.84 -23.44
C ASP A 586 35.48 -28.65 -22.82
N PRO A 587 36.00 -27.99 -21.77
CA PRO A 587 35.30 -26.90 -21.08
C PRO A 587 34.92 -25.72 -21.99
N ARG A 588 35.61 -25.53 -23.13
CA ARG A 588 35.23 -24.53 -24.14
C ARG A 588 33.91 -24.85 -24.82
N TYR A 589 33.57 -26.14 -24.97
CA TYR A 589 32.29 -26.57 -25.55
C TYR A 589 31.11 -26.23 -24.64
N GLU A 590 31.25 -26.41 -23.33
CA GLU A 590 30.18 -26.07 -22.38
C GLU A 590 30.01 -24.54 -22.24
N GLN A 591 31.11 -23.78 -22.34
CA GLN A 591 31.05 -22.32 -22.43
C GLN A 591 30.31 -21.84 -23.69
N LEU A 592 30.62 -22.41 -24.86
CA LEU A 592 29.91 -22.11 -26.11
C LEU A 592 28.43 -22.52 -26.05
N ARG A 593 28.11 -23.66 -25.44
CA ARG A 593 26.72 -24.12 -25.23
C ARG A 593 25.94 -23.17 -24.33
N GLN A 594 26.54 -22.69 -23.24
CA GLN A 594 25.90 -21.74 -22.31
C GLN A 594 25.73 -20.34 -22.92
N LEU A 595 26.65 -19.92 -23.78
CA LEU A 595 26.55 -18.67 -24.56
C LEU A 595 25.43 -18.73 -25.61
N LEU A 596 25.30 -19.84 -26.33
CA LEU A 596 24.30 -20.01 -27.40
C LEU A 596 22.92 -20.41 -26.87
N PHE A 597 22.87 -21.15 -25.77
CA PHE A 597 21.65 -21.63 -25.11
C PHE A 597 21.75 -21.40 -23.60
N PRO A 598 21.67 -20.14 -23.13
CA PRO A 598 21.55 -19.88 -21.71
C PRO A 598 20.33 -20.64 -21.19
N ALA A 599 20.51 -21.36 -20.08
CA ALA A 599 19.39 -22.03 -19.44
C ALA A 599 18.28 -21.00 -19.20
N PRO A 600 17.01 -21.27 -19.57
CA PRO A 600 15.94 -20.35 -19.25
C PRO A 600 15.94 -20.11 -17.75
N ALA A 601 15.84 -18.84 -17.34
CA ALA A 601 15.78 -18.48 -15.93
C ALA A 601 14.70 -19.36 -15.27
N THR A 602 15.13 -20.25 -14.38
CA THR A 602 14.21 -21.13 -13.67
C THR A 602 13.50 -20.30 -12.60
N ASN A 603 12.62 -19.39 -13.02
CA ASN A 603 11.59 -18.84 -12.16
C ASN A 603 10.54 -19.93 -11.99
N LYS A 604 10.68 -20.70 -10.90
CA LYS A 604 9.58 -21.53 -10.41
C LYS A 604 8.37 -20.63 -10.14
N LYS A 605 7.23 -21.06 -10.72
CA LYS A 605 5.85 -20.54 -10.63
C LYS A 605 5.48 -19.42 -11.62
N GLN A 606 5.37 -19.76 -12.91
CA GLN A 606 4.33 -19.17 -13.77
C GLN A 606 2.97 -19.72 -13.29
N THR A 607 2.20 -18.89 -12.59
CA THR A 607 0.83 -19.19 -12.11
C THR A 607 -0.25 -18.64 -13.06
N GLY A 608 0.07 -18.47 -14.34
CA GLY A 608 -0.89 -18.02 -15.35
C GLY A 608 -1.75 -19.16 -15.91
N PRO A 609 -2.93 -18.86 -16.47
CA PRO A 609 -3.73 -19.83 -17.21
C PRO A 609 -2.92 -20.44 -18.37
N LYS A 610 -3.01 -21.76 -18.56
CA LYS A 610 -2.25 -22.48 -19.60
C LYS A 610 -3.05 -22.68 -20.88
N THR A 611 -4.37 -22.56 -20.77
CA THR A 611 -5.31 -22.67 -21.89
C THR A 611 -6.30 -21.52 -21.86
N LEU A 612 -6.96 -21.25 -23.00
CA LEU A 612 -8.07 -20.29 -23.05
C LEU A 612 -9.19 -20.68 -22.07
N ALA A 613 -9.43 -21.98 -21.88
CA ALA A 613 -10.40 -22.48 -20.91
C ALA A 613 -10.02 -22.11 -19.46
N ASP A 614 -8.73 -22.20 -19.10
CA ASP A 614 -8.23 -21.76 -17.79
C ASP A 614 -8.38 -20.25 -17.60
N ALA A 615 -8.26 -19.46 -18.68
CA ALA A 615 -8.38 -18.00 -18.65
C ALA A 615 -9.84 -17.54 -18.53
N ILE A 616 -10.77 -18.29 -19.12
CA ILE A 616 -12.23 -18.02 -19.07
C ILE A 616 -12.82 -18.41 -17.71
N GLY A 617 -12.30 -19.46 -17.05
CA GLY A 617 -12.81 -19.96 -15.78
C GLY A 617 -14.13 -20.75 -15.90
N HIS A 618 -14.65 -21.26 -14.78
CA HIS A 618 -15.89 -22.04 -14.74
C HIS A 618 -17.08 -21.20 -14.22
N GLY A 619 -18.15 -21.06 -15.02
CA GLY A 619 -19.39 -20.36 -14.62
C GLY A 619 -20.17 -19.79 -15.82
N LYS A 620 -21.44 -19.40 -15.62
CA LYS A 620 -22.22 -18.66 -16.63
C LYS A 620 -21.74 -17.20 -16.69
N ALA A 621 -20.70 -16.91 -17.47
CA ALA A 621 -20.30 -15.54 -17.81
C ALA A 621 -21.15 -15.01 -18.99
N SER A 622 -21.38 -13.69 -19.06
CA SER A 622 -22.06 -13.07 -20.20
C SER A 622 -21.22 -13.20 -21.48
N ALA A 623 -21.86 -13.16 -22.65
CA ALA A 623 -21.18 -13.29 -23.95
C ALA A 623 -20.06 -12.25 -24.14
N GLU A 624 -20.27 -11.03 -23.64
CA GLU A 624 -19.32 -9.92 -23.73
C GLU A 624 -18.05 -10.13 -22.89
N VAL A 625 -18.17 -10.79 -21.72
CA VAL A 625 -17.02 -11.18 -20.89
C VAL A 625 -16.23 -12.29 -21.58
N TYR A 626 -16.92 -13.27 -22.20
CA TYR A 626 -16.29 -14.32 -23.00
C TYR A 626 -15.45 -13.75 -24.14
N GLU A 627 -16.01 -12.80 -24.89
CA GLU A 627 -15.33 -12.20 -26.04
C GLU A 627 -14.12 -11.36 -25.62
N THR A 628 -14.23 -10.64 -24.50
CA THR A 628 -13.14 -9.83 -23.94
C THR A 628 -11.97 -10.70 -23.47
N ILE A 629 -12.25 -11.79 -22.74
CA ILE A 629 -11.22 -12.73 -22.30
C ILE A 629 -10.57 -13.44 -23.49
N SER A 630 -11.35 -13.82 -24.50
CA SER A 630 -10.84 -14.45 -25.73
C SER A 630 -9.90 -13.53 -26.51
N ARG A 631 -10.27 -12.25 -26.70
CA ARG A 631 -9.40 -11.25 -27.34
C ARG A 631 -8.10 -11.03 -26.57
N ALA A 632 -8.17 -10.94 -25.24
CA ALA A 632 -7.00 -10.79 -24.38
C ALA A 632 -6.07 -12.02 -24.45
N TRP A 633 -6.63 -13.23 -24.51
CA TRP A 633 -5.87 -14.46 -24.67
C TRP A 633 -5.14 -14.53 -26.01
N HIS A 634 -5.81 -14.20 -27.11
CA HIS A 634 -5.18 -14.19 -28.43
C HIS A 634 -4.07 -13.13 -28.54
N LEU A 635 -4.24 -11.97 -27.88
CA LEU A 635 -3.18 -10.97 -27.77
C LEU A 635 -1.97 -11.51 -26.97
N HIS A 636 -2.22 -12.23 -25.87
CA HIS A 636 -1.16 -12.89 -25.09
C HIS A 636 -0.40 -13.93 -25.92
N GLU A 637 -1.10 -14.78 -26.69
CA GLU A 637 -0.48 -15.76 -27.59
C GLU A 637 0.37 -15.10 -28.68
N ARG A 638 -0.12 -14.00 -29.29
CA ARG A 638 0.66 -13.21 -30.26
C ARG A 638 1.94 -12.66 -29.64
N ARG A 639 1.88 -12.13 -28.41
CA ARG A 639 3.05 -11.64 -27.68
C ARG A 639 4.06 -12.76 -27.36
N GLN A 640 3.59 -13.93 -26.94
CA GLN A 640 4.46 -15.09 -26.70
C GLN A 640 5.15 -15.58 -27.99
N LYS A 641 4.40 -15.65 -29.10
CA LYS A 641 4.96 -16.00 -30.42
C LYS A 641 6.01 -14.98 -30.88
N ALA A 642 5.74 -13.69 -30.73
CA ALA A 642 6.69 -12.63 -31.07
C ALA A 642 7.96 -12.71 -30.21
N ALA A 643 7.83 -12.93 -28.89
CA ALA A 643 8.97 -13.10 -27.99
C ALA A 643 9.80 -14.35 -28.34
N PHE A 644 9.16 -15.45 -28.70
CA PHE A 644 9.84 -16.67 -29.15
C PHE A 644 10.56 -16.47 -30.49
N ALA A 645 9.92 -15.80 -31.46
CA ALA A 645 10.53 -15.45 -32.75
C ALA A 645 11.74 -14.53 -32.57
N ALA A 646 11.64 -13.51 -31.71
CA ALA A 646 12.76 -12.64 -31.36
C ALA A 646 13.90 -13.40 -30.69
N SER A 647 13.59 -14.35 -29.78
CA SER A 647 14.60 -15.22 -29.16
C SER A 647 15.32 -16.09 -30.19
N LEU A 648 14.59 -16.65 -31.17
CA LEU A 648 15.19 -17.43 -32.26
C LEU A 648 16.07 -16.56 -33.18
N ALA A 649 15.64 -15.33 -33.49
CA ALA A 649 16.43 -14.40 -34.28
C ALA A 649 17.76 -14.05 -33.58
N THR A 650 17.73 -13.75 -32.28
CA THR A 650 18.93 -13.50 -31.47
C THR A 650 19.86 -14.72 -31.44
N LYS A 651 19.31 -15.92 -31.23
CA LYS A 651 20.10 -17.16 -31.26
C LYS A 651 20.74 -17.40 -32.62
N ARG A 652 20.02 -17.11 -33.70
CA ARG A 652 20.55 -17.22 -35.07
C ARG A 652 21.70 -16.25 -35.32
N ALA A 653 21.54 -14.99 -34.94
CA ALA A 653 22.58 -13.98 -35.07
C ALA A 653 23.86 -14.37 -34.31
N ARG A 654 23.73 -14.90 -33.07
CA ARG A 654 24.87 -15.38 -32.28
C ARG A 654 25.53 -16.63 -32.89
N PHE A 655 24.75 -17.49 -33.51
CA PHE A 655 25.28 -18.65 -34.23
C PHE A 655 26.06 -18.23 -35.48
N ASP A 656 25.55 -17.27 -36.24
CA ASP A 656 26.23 -16.73 -37.42
C ASP A 656 27.55 -16.01 -37.03
N GLU A 657 27.56 -15.30 -35.91
CA GLU A 657 28.77 -14.70 -35.32
C GLU A 657 29.81 -15.77 -34.93
N ALA A 658 29.37 -16.85 -34.25
CA ALA A 658 30.25 -17.96 -33.88
C ALA A 658 30.81 -18.70 -35.10
N LEU A 659 30.03 -18.85 -36.18
CA LEU A 659 30.50 -19.42 -37.44
C LEU A 659 31.53 -18.53 -38.14
N ALA A 660 31.32 -17.21 -38.11
CA ALA A 660 32.25 -16.24 -38.66
C ALA A 660 33.58 -16.22 -37.89
N ASP A 661 33.52 -16.33 -36.57
CA ASP A 661 34.71 -16.45 -35.71
C ASP A 661 35.45 -17.77 -35.97
N LEU A 662 34.74 -18.89 -36.05
CA LEU A 662 35.32 -20.20 -36.37
C LEU A 662 36.01 -20.20 -37.74
N ARG A 663 35.43 -19.52 -38.75
CA ARG A 663 36.04 -19.36 -40.07
C ARG A 663 37.39 -18.64 -40.01
N LYS A 664 37.52 -17.67 -39.11
CA LYS A 664 38.75 -16.87 -38.94
C LYS A 664 39.82 -17.61 -38.15
N THR A 665 39.41 -18.38 -37.13
CA THR A 665 40.32 -18.98 -36.14
C THR A 665 40.79 -20.38 -36.52
N ASP A 666 39.95 -21.20 -37.16
CA ASP A 666 40.31 -22.55 -37.60
C ASP A 666 39.62 -22.92 -38.91
N THR A 667 40.30 -22.63 -40.03
CA THR A 667 39.78 -22.87 -41.38
C THR A 667 39.58 -24.36 -41.72
N ALA A 668 40.32 -25.26 -41.08
CA ALA A 668 40.17 -26.71 -41.27
C ALA A 668 38.92 -27.23 -40.54
N LEU A 669 38.71 -26.76 -39.30
CA LEU A 669 37.52 -27.05 -38.52
C LEU A 669 36.27 -26.45 -39.17
N TRP A 670 36.35 -25.22 -39.68
CA TRP A 670 35.29 -24.57 -40.45
C TRP A 670 34.91 -25.36 -41.71
N LYS A 671 35.90 -25.82 -42.50
CA LYS A 671 35.64 -26.68 -43.68
C LYS A 671 34.94 -27.98 -43.28
N ARG A 672 35.37 -28.66 -42.21
CA ARG A 672 34.71 -29.87 -41.67
C ARG A 672 33.31 -29.60 -41.14
N ALA A 673 33.08 -28.45 -40.50
CA ALA A 673 31.79 -28.02 -40.02
C ALA A 673 30.80 -27.77 -41.18
N ASN A 674 31.33 -27.39 -42.34
CA ASN A 674 30.59 -27.05 -43.55
C ASN A 674 30.55 -28.21 -44.59
N GLU A 675 31.23 -29.33 -44.34
CA GLU A 675 31.22 -30.52 -45.21
C GLU A 675 29.92 -31.32 -45.04
N TYR A 676 29.12 -31.35 -46.11
CA TYR A 676 27.82 -31.99 -46.14
C TYR A 676 27.97 -33.52 -46.30
N VAL A 677 27.82 -34.27 -45.20
CA VAL A 677 27.59 -35.72 -45.27
C VAL A 677 26.13 -35.99 -44.97
N GLY A 678 25.39 -36.45 -45.99
CA GLY A 678 24.00 -36.87 -45.83
C GLY A 678 23.85 -37.84 -44.66
N PRO A 679 22.78 -37.76 -43.86
CA PRO A 679 22.68 -38.29 -42.49
C PRO A 679 22.90 -39.80 -42.30
N THR A 680 23.06 -40.56 -43.39
CA THR A 680 23.18 -42.02 -43.41
C THR A 680 24.52 -42.57 -43.92
N LYS A 681 25.44 -41.76 -44.48
CA LYS A 681 26.74 -42.26 -44.98
C LYS A 681 27.87 -42.07 -43.95
N ARG A 682 28.72 -43.10 -43.78
CA ARG A 682 29.91 -43.09 -42.91
C ARG A 682 31.11 -42.56 -43.70
N ASN A 683 32.04 -41.86 -43.03
CA ASN A 683 33.25 -41.38 -43.70
C ASN A 683 34.28 -42.51 -43.88
N MET A 684 35.27 -42.28 -44.76
CA MET A 684 36.27 -43.30 -45.12
C MET A 684 37.15 -43.72 -43.93
N GLU A 685 37.46 -42.78 -43.03
CA GLU A 685 38.31 -43.03 -41.88
C GLU A 685 37.64 -43.96 -40.85
N GLU A 686 36.32 -43.80 -40.63
CA GLU A 686 35.50 -44.73 -39.83
C GLU A 686 35.44 -46.13 -40.46
N LEU A 687 35.30 -46.22 -41.78
CA LEU A 687 35.30 -47.50 -42.50
C LEU A 687 36.64 -48.25 -42.34
N HIS A 688 37.76 -47.53 -42.45
CA HIS A 688 39.09 -48.10 -42.23
C HIS A 688 39.33 -48.52 -40.77
N ARG A 689 38.78 -47.79 -39.80
CA ARG A 689 38.88 -48.12 -38.38
C ARG A 689 38.03 -49.34 -38.02
N LEU A 690 36.82 -49.44 -38.55
CA LEU A 690 35.94 -50.60 -38.36
C LEU A 690 36.49 -51.89 -38.99
N ARG A 691 37.16 -51.78 -40.15
CA ARG A 691 37.88 -52.91 -40.77
C ARG A 691 39.07 -53.37 -39.91
N ARG A 692 39.87 -52.44 -39.39
CA ARG A 692 41.00 -52.76 -38.49
C ARG A 692 40.55 -53.43 -37.17
N MET A 693 39.33 -53.15 -36.73
CA MET A 693 38.75 -53.71 -35.50
C MET A 693 37.96 -55.01 -35.74
N GLY A 694 37.94 -55.55 -36.97
CA GLY A 694 37.25 -56.79 -37.32
C GLY A 694 35.72 -56.72 -37.30
N LEU A 695 35.13 -55.51 -37.28
CA LEU A 695 33.69 -55.28 -37.06
C LEU A 695 32.89 -55.01 -38.37
N ALA A 696 33.48 -55.29 -39.53
CA ALA A 696 32.82 -55.23 -40.83
C ALA A 696 33.18 -56.48 -41.65
N GLN A 697 32.19 -57.31 -41.99
CA GLN A 697 32.38 -58.54 -42.78
C GLN A 697 32.81 -58.25 -44.23
N GLN A 698 33.69 -59.11 -44.77
CA GLN A 698 33.89 -59.29 -46.20
C GLN A 698 32.63 -59.92 -46.83
N GLY A 699 32.43 -59.68 -48.12
CA GLY A 699 31.17 -59.87 -48.85
C GLY A 699 30.57 -61.28 -48.89
N ALA A 700 29.33 -61.31 -49.38
CA ALA A 700 28.39 -62.43 -49.43
C ALA A 700 28.89 -63.70 -50.15
N GLY A 701 28.41 -64.87 -49.69
CA GLY A 701 28.49 -66.14 -50.42
C GLY A 701 27.73 -67.30 -49.73
N ALA A 702 26.69 -67.80 -50.40
CA ALA A 702 26.09 -69.14 -50.45
C ALA A 702 25.97 -70.07 -49.21
N GLY A 703 24.83 -70.76 -49.12
CA GLY A 703 24.71 -72.12 -48.54
C GLY A 703 24.08 -72.19 -47.15
N GLY A 704 23.05 -73.02 -47.00
CA GLY A 704 22.27 -73.16 -45.77
C GLY A 704 22.81 -74.13 -44.73
N ALA A 705 21.90 -74.42 -43.79
CA ALA A 705 21.92 -75.40 -42.71
C ALA A 705 22.59 -75.01 -41.37
N SER A 706 21.84 -75.38 -40.33
CA SER A 706 21.99 -75.20 -38.89
C SER A 706 23.26 -75.84 -38.30
N ALA A 707 23.76 -75.31 -37.18
CA ALA A 707 23.71 -75.98 -35.86
C ALA A 707 24.62 -75.25 -34.83
N ASP A 708 24.09 -75.19 -33.61
CA ASP A 708 24.77 -75.20 -32.31
C ASP A 708 25.65 -74.02 -31.85
N GLY A 709 25.16 -73.39 -30.77
CA GLY A 709 25.97 -73.14 -29.59
C GLY A 709 26.84 -71.88 -29.57
N GLU A 710 26.25 -70.70 -29.39
CA GLU A 710 26.96 -69.55 -28.82
C GLU A 710 26.12 -68.84 -27.75
N ALA A 711 26.76 -68.60 -26.59
CA ALA A 711 26.13 -68.14 -25.35
C ALA A 711 25.34 -66.81 -25.49
N PRO A 712 24.20 -66.66 -24.78
CA PRO A 712 23.38 -65.45 -24.79
C PRO A 712 24.08 -64.31 -24.04
N GLY A 713 25.03 -63.68 -24.71
CA GLY A 713 25.78 -62.53 -24.19
C GLY A 713 26.61 -61.81 -25.26
N SER A 714 27.15 -62.54 -26.24
CA SER A 714 28.05 -62.00 -27.26
C SER A 714 27.37 -61.00 -28.22
N ARG A 715 26.17 -61.32 -28.72
CA ARG A 715 25.44 -60.44 -29.65
C ARG A 715 24.92 -59.15 -29.01
N MET A 716 24.63 -59.19 -27.70
CA MET A 716 24.17 -58.03 -26.92
C MET A 716 25.34 -57.14 -26.50
N LEU A 717 26.50 -57.71 -26.16
CA LEU A 717 27.74 -56.97 -25.93
C LEU A 717 28.31 -56.36 -27.22
N ALA A 718 28.21 -57.05 -28.36
CA ALA A 718 28.56 -56.49 -29.67
C ALA A 718 27.59 -55.36 -30.08
N LYS A 719 26.28 -55.52 -29.89
CA LYS A 719 25.30 -54.43 -30.08
C LYS A 719 25.49 -53.29 -29.07
N ARG A 720 25.87 -53.57 -27.83
CA ARG A 720 26.18 -52.54 -26.82
C ARG A 720 27.46 -51.80 -27.18
N ARG A 721 28.55 -52.48 -27.57
CA ARG A 721 29.79 -51.84 -28.06
C ARG A 721 29.53 -51.03 -29.33
N ALA A 722 28.75 -51.52 -30.28
CA ALA A 722 28.36 -50.77 -31.47
C ALA A 722 27.47 -49.54 -31.14
N ARG A 723 26.54 -49.65 -30.17
CA ARG A 723 25.73 -48.51 -29.69
C ARG A 723 26.53 -47.53 -28.83
N LEU A 724 27.50 -48.00 -28.05
CA LEU A 724 28.39 -47.17 -27.23
C LEU A 724 29.40 -46.43 -28.12
N MET A 725 29.87 -47.08 -29.19
CA MET A 725 30.70 -46.48 -30.26
C MET A 725 29.87 -45.49 -31.11
N ALA A 726 28.61 -45.79 -31.42
CA ALA A 726 27.68 -44.83 -32.07
C ALA A 726 27.36 -43.62 -31.18
N ARG A 727 27.49 -43.76 -29.85
CA ARG A 727 27.42 -42.66 -28.87
C ARG A 727 28.73 -41.91 -28.70
N THR A 728 29.86 -42.49 -29.11
CA THR A 728 31.16 -41.82 -29.28
C THR A 728 31.36 -41.39 -30.74
N ARG A 729 30.29 -40.93 -31.39
CA ARG A 729 30.41 -39.99 -32.51
C ARG A 729 30.99 -38.68 -31.95
N LEU A 730 32.30 -38.62 -31.82
CA LEU A 730 32.98 -37.34 -31.76
C LEU A 730 32.79 -36.66 -33.12
N ALA A 731 32.15 -35.50 -33.07
CA ALA A 731 32.25 -34.40 -34.01
C ALA A 731 31.91 -34.67 -35.49
N THR A 732 30.62 -34.57 -35.83
CA THR A 732 30.30 -33.51 -36.79
C THR A 732 30.04 -32.28 -35.93
N LEU A 733 30.75 -31.18 -36.16
CA LEU A 733 30.88 -30.04 -35.24
C LEU A 733 29.57 -29.37 -34.77
N PHE A 734 28.40 -29.77 -35.27
CA PHE A 734 27.12 -29.20 -34.87
C PHE A 734 26.07 -30.26 -34.51
N PRO A 735 25.34 -30.08 -33.39
CA PRO A 735 24.10 -30.78 -33.06
C PRO A 735 23.09 -30.76 -34.21
N ARG A 736 22.19 -31.74 -34.22
CA ARG A 736 21.15 -31.89 -35.27
C ARG A 736 20.22 -30.68 -35.34
N GLU A 737 20.06 -29.97 -34.23
CA GLU A 737 19.20 -28.78 -34.09
C GLU A 737 19.79 -27.51 -34.75
N LEU A 738 21.08 -27.51 -35.12
CA LEU A 738 21.79 -26.37 -35.72
C LEU A 738 22.01 -26.50 -37.24
N ARG A 739 21.42 -27.52 -37.88
CA ARG A 739 21.51 -27.71 -39.34
C ARG A 739 20.35 -26.99 -40.04
N ALA A 740 20.61 -26.33 -41.17
CA ALA A 740 19.56 -25.66 -41.95
C ALA A 740 18.41 -26.62 -42.29
N PRO A 741 17.13 -26.19 -42.24
CA PRO A 741 16.01 -27.03 -42.61
C PRO A 741 16.19 -27.50 -44.06
N THR A 742 16.21 -28.81 -44.29
CA THR A 742 16.18 -29.34 -45.65
C THR A 742 14.88 -28.93 -46.32
N MET A 743 14.94 -28.53 -47.61
CA MET A 743 13.75 -28.25 -48.44
C MET A 743 12.87 -29.50 -48.71
N THR A 744 13.20 -30.65 -48.13
CA THR A 744 12.39 -31.87 -48.19
C THR A 744 11.42 -31.90 -47.01
N PRO A 745 10.10 -31.96 -47.23
CA PRO A 745 9.11 -32.06 -46.16
C PRO A 745 9.31 -33.31 -45.31
N PRO A 746 9.05 -33.25 -43.99
CA PRO A 746 8.99 -34.44 -43.17
C PRO A 746 7.87 -35.37 -43.67
N ALA A 747 7.99 -36.68 -43.44
CA ALA A 747 7.05 -37.71 -43.91
C ALA A 747 5.58 -37.54 -43.45
N LYS A 748 5.31 -36.58 -42.55
CA LYS A 748 3.96 -36.19 -42.10
C LYS A 748 3.44 -34.90 -42.78
N GLY A 749 4.16 -34.36 -43.75
CA GLY A 749 3.91 -33.02 -44.32
C GLY A 749 4.30 -31.89 -43.38
N TRP A 750 4.59 -30.70 -43.91
CA TRP A 750 4.56 -29.48 -43.10
C TRP A 750 3.09 -29.20 -42.73
N PRO A 751 2.78 -28.68 -41.53
CA PRO A 751 1.44 -28.16 -41.25
C PRO A 751 1.11 -27.14 -42.34
N ALA A 752 0.06 -27.40 -43.12
CA ALA A 752 -0.31 -26.55 -44.24
C ALA A 752 -0.58 -25.13 -43.71
N TYR A 753 0.16 -24.16 -44.23
CA TYR A 753 -0.27 -22.78 -44.31
C TYR A 753 -1.67 -22.79 -44.94
N ARG A 754 -2.69 -22.40 -44.16
CA ARG A 754 -3.99 -22.01 -44.70
C ARG A 754 -4.00 -20.49 -44.75
N PRO A 755 -3.92 -19.88 -45.94
CA PRO A 755 -4.29 -18.48 -46.09
C PRO A 755 -5.80 -18.34 -45.91
N ASP A 756 -6.15 -17.35 -45.11
CA ASP A 756 -7.36 -16.51 -45.08
C ASP A 756 -8.75 -17.16 -44.94
N GLU A 757 -9.59 -16.56 -44.08
CA GLU A 757 -10.78 -15.81 -44.49
C GLU A 757 -11.41 -15.11 -43.26
N GLU A 758 -11.59 -13.79 -43.43
CA GLU A 758 -12.33 -12.77 -42.63
C GLU A 758 -12.03 -12.56 -41.13
#